data_AF-A0A8T0DLH0-F1
#
_entry.id   AF-A0A8T0DLH0-F1
#
_cell.length_a   1.000
_cell.length_b   1.000
_cell.length_c   1.000
_cell.angle_alpha   90.00
_cell.angle_beta   90.00
_cell.angle_gamma   90.00
#
_symmetry.space_group_name_H-M   'P 1'
#
loop_
_entity.id
_entity.type
_entity.pdbx_description
1 polymer ?
#
loop_
_entity_poly.entity_id
_entity_poly.type
_entity_poly.pdbx_seq_one_letter_code
_entity_poly.pdbx_strand_id
1 'polypeptide(L)'
;MSDPSFWTPPGSPKFGGDRLGLLDDVEGDLFIETEATFGGVFTSPKLIGLVCGHLNRNDFLESFECPLDKSISIDPFVCLGEIWSRFLVLIKDIIPRSDFTVETVRNDISILLSSALRFLSCTSVDNSLVPAIVTRLRSLLVNVGRLEFKRSSSSHFIHAQIELWISFFKLLELVRDNHGNSILVANILFIELPSIVNELFSLDATSVLDAYGYFVDVVLENLIHLYSLPSSRFLYCPCIDFLWTLVIRYSEKFQIGWFKYLHGKLIKLSSSRRADVYKPCSLESLRPNPVLYTDEQCSADTRNQAVWPLYWSLLAHTAPLHRDYVVFRLHGDVSPEQIQKYSIVVWLIRKLFLGESVLSEKDTRLTMDCLLRVVDIWGPNMETIRSLWLYFGRKLDHGVMPSHESGSPVTGSVDLFKFEYWLSQIQGTTPSELTSFELFCLLLRKVPHQDLGELRTILKLSLPSLTRHVLPHYFLLLGHLFDAYFKQWESNKQTQAYTKAYDNLVEVLLGSCPNLSSPVELQNWDAGRRCSTLQGVQYLLLLCMHYFTKLWNSDGCLDDLITESGFYKLTDLASSIRASLSSSLTSRSNRLSSVGWRSDWVAMTVQFGLDMLGLMHNASEALLQWISRCFDSSFFQSLRWSSSHQFWSLFITQMLISLRRFPSDSKSAKKLICEFTLFIVCMISSPRQISISCYIHKFCDFAITPTVLLIVAFC
;
A
#
# COMPACT_ATOMS: atom_id res chain seq x y z
N MET A 1 -15.78 18.56 -10.42
CA MET A 1 -14.48 17.95 -10.74
C MET A 1 -13.98 18.58 -12.03
N SER A 2 -12.97 19.45 -11.94
CA SER A 2 -12.52 20.31 -13.04
C SER A 2 -11.81 19.54 -14.14
N ASP A 3 -12.08 19.94 -15.39
CA ASP A 3 -11.46 19.50 -16.63
C ASP A 3 -9.92 19.32 -16.50
N PRO A 4 -9.32 18.18 -16.89
CA PRO A 4 -7.87 17.92 -16.85
C PRO A 4 -7.00 18.99 -17.52
N SER A 5 -7.55 19.79 -18.43
CA SER A 5 -6.89 20.96 -19.02
C SER A 5 -6.49 22.04 -17.98
N PHE A 6 -7.17 22.10 -16.82
CA PHE A 6 -6.80 22.94 -15.67
C PHE A 6 -5.68 22.34 -14.80
N TRP A 7 -5.19 21.15 -15.14
CA TRP A 7 -4.20 20.39 -14.38
C TRP A 7 -2.92 20.12 -15.14
N THR A 8 -2.87 20.47 -16.42
CA THR A 8 -1.61 20.55 -17.16
C THR A 8 -0.78 21.71 -16.59
N PRO A 9 0.47 21.46 -16.13
CA PRO A 9 1.40 22.55 -15.89
C PRO A 9 1.53 23.37 -17.19
N PRO A 10 1.85 24.66 -17.10
CA PRO A 10 1.96 25.52 -18.26
C PRO A 10 2.84 24.89 -19.36
N GLY A 11 2.60 25.33 -20.60
CA GLY A 11 3.31 24.83 -21.78
C GLY A 11 4.83 24.93 -21.63
N SER A 12 5.56 24.20 -22.48
CA SER A 12 7.02 24.35 -22.60
C SER A 12 7.41 25.82 -22.72
N PRO A 13 8.52 26.25 -22.10
CA PRO A 13 8.93 27.65 -22.15
C PRO A 13 9.12 28.09 -23.60
N LYS A 14 8.81 29.36 -23.88
CA LYS A 14 9.18 29.97 -25.14
C LYS A 14 10.66 30.33 -25.06
N PHE A 15 11.42 29.94 -26.08
CA PHE A 15 12.82 30.38 -26.23
C PHE A 15 12.84 31.60 -27.15
N GLY A 16 13.51 32.66 -26.74
CA GLY A 16 13.53 33.92 -27.46
C GLY A 16 13.92 35.07 -26.55
N GLY A 17 15.21 35.33 -26.43
CA GLY A 17 15.76 36.52 -25.79
C GLY A 17 16.72 37.24 -26.73
N ASP A 18 16.65 38.57 -26.77
CA ASP A 18 17.42 39.43 -27.70
C ASP A 18 18.93 39.51 -27.39
N ARG A 19 19.42 38.79 -26.37
CA ARG A 19 20.81 38.84 -25.86
C ARG A 19 21.65 37.60 -26.18
N LEU A 20 21.45 36.97 -27.33
CA LEU A 20 22.28 35.85 -27.80
C LEU A 20 23.79 36.19 -27.83
N GLY A 21 24.15 37.44 -28.15
CA GLY A 21 25.57 37.86 -28.21
C GLY A 21 26.32 37.91 -26.88
N LEU A 22 25.63 38.00 -25.73
CA LEU A 22 26.28 38.02 -24.41
C LEU A 22 26.67 36.60 -23.94
N LEU A 23 26.06 35.56 -24.54
CA LEU A 23 26.30 34.16 -24.20
C LEU A 23 27.51 33.60 -24.94
N ASP A 24 27.69 33.96 -26.21
CA ASP A 24 28.81 33.49 -27.04
C ASP A 24 30.17 33.99 -26.50
N ASP A 25 30.24 35.22 -25.99
CA ASP A 25 31.47 35.80 -25.41
C ASP A 25 31.84 35.18 -24.04
N VAL A 26 30.85 34.83 -23.21
CA VAL A 26 31.09 34.26 -21.85
C VAL A 26 31.32 32.74 -21.88
N GLU A 27 30.72 32.03 -22.83
CA GLU A 27 30.97 30.60 -23.04
C GLU A 27 32.37 30.34 -23.60
N GLY A 28 32.91 31.24 -24.43
CA GLY A 28 34.31 31.18 -24.89
C GLY A 28 35.32 31.23 -23.73
N ASP A 29 35.14 32.15 -22.78
CA ASP A 29 36.08 32.41 -21.67
C ASP A 29 36.16 31.31 -20.59
N LEU A 30 35.22 30.35 -20.56
CA LEU A 30 35.31 29.18 -19.67
C LEU A 30 36.35 28.16 -20.16
N PHE A 31 36.71 28.24 -21.46
CA PHE A 31 37.52 27.25 -22.16
C PHE A 31 38.79 27.82 -22.81
N ILE A 32 39.07 29.12 -22.64
CA ILE A 32 40.37 29.69 -23.00
C ILE A 32 41.41 29.16 -22.00
N GLU A 33 42.08 28.09 -22.41
CA GLU A 33 43.40 27.66 -21.95
C GLU A 33 43.57 27.56 -20.42
N THR A 34 43.06 26.48 -19.84
CA THR A 34 43.83 25.80 -18.80
C THR A 34 44.27 24.46 -19.35
N GLU A 35 45.44 24.46 -20.01
CA GLU A 35 46.32 23.29 -19.87
C GLU A 35 46.36 22.96 -18.37
N ALA A 36 46.04 21.72 -18.03
CA ALA A 36 45.75 21.27 -16.67
C ALA A 36 46.92 21.52 -15.68
N THR A 37 47.08 22.75 -15.21
CA THR A 37 47.82 23.06 -14.00
C THR A 37 46.90 22.72 -12.84
N PHE A 38 46.89 21.44 -12.46
CA PHE A 38 46.18 20.97 -11.27
C PHE A 38 46.68 21.77 -10.06
N GLY A 39 45.89 22.74 -9.60
CA GLY A 39 46.04 23.35 -8.28
C GLY A 39 46.08 22.23 -7.23
N GLY A 40 46.92 22.40 -6.20
CA GLY A 40 47.06 21.43 -5.11
C GLY A 40 45.73 21.05 -4.48
N VAL A 41 45.67 19.88 -3.85
CA VAL A 41 44.45 19.38 -3.18
C VAL A 41 44.02 20.39 -2.11
N PHE A 42 42.72 20.69 -2.01
CA PHE A 42 42.19 21.55 -0.93
C PHE A 42 42.10 20.79 0.42
N THR A 43 42.96 19.77 0.61
CA THR A 43 42.85 18.64 1.56
C THR A 43 42.31 19.06 2.93
N SER A 44 41.02 18.84 3.13
CA SER A 44 40.49 18.56 4.45
C SER A 44 40.51 17.04 4.66
N PRO A 45 41.11 16.52 5.75
CA PRO A 45 41.01 15.10 6.11
C PRO A 45 39.60 14.69 6.56
N LYS A 46 38.69 15.66 6.76
CA LYS A 46 37.28 15.40 7.01
C LYS A 46 36.52 15.29 5.70
N LEU A 47 35.69 14.27 5.59
CA LEU A 47 34.71 14.09 4.52
C LEU A 47 33.80 15.33 4.44
N ILE A 48 33.87 16.06 3.33
CA ILE A 48 33.03 17.23 3.05
C ILE A 48 32.27 16.90 1.77
N GLY A 49 30.93 16.92 1.82
CA GLY A 49 30.08 16.59 0.68
C GLY A 49 29.10 15.44 0.92
N LEU A 50 28.31 15.14 -0.10
CA LEU A 50 27.32 14.08 -0.16
C LEU A 50 27.97 12.72 -0.32
N VAL A 51 27.67 11.86 0.65
CA VAL A 51 28.05 10.45 0.66
C VAL A 51 26.88 9.64 1.18
N CYS A 52 26.63 8.47 0.58
CA CYS A 52 25.59 7.55 1.04
C CYS A 52 25.70 7.31 2.57
N GLY A 53 24.59 7.47 3.28
CA GLY A 53 24.50 7.15 4.72
C GLY A 53 25.12 8.18 5.67
N HIS A 54 25.73 9.26 5.18
CA HIS A 54 26.37 10.28 6.03
C HIS A 54 25.44 11.43 6.44
N LEU A 55 24.43 11.73 5.64
CA LEU A 55 23.50 12.84 5.87
C LEU A 55 22.08 12.29 5.90
N ASN A 56 21.32 12.60 6.95
CA ASN A 56 19.89 12.30 6.97
C ASN A 56 19.11 13.42 6.23
N ARG A 57 17.82 13.19 5.94
CA ARG A 57 17.01 14.13 5.15
C ARG A 57 16.68 15.44 5.87
N ASN A 58 16.51 15.40 7.19
CA ASN A 58 16.23 16.59 7.98
C ASN A 58 17.48 17.44 8.11
N ASP A 59 18.63 16.83 8.43
CA ASP A 59 19.94 17.50 8.46
C ASP A 59 20.25 18.14 7.09
N PHE A 60 19.91 17.44 6.00
CA PHE A 60 20.02 18.00 4.66
C PHE A 60 19.16 19.25 4.49
N LEU A 61 17.87 19.20 4.82
CA LEU A 61 16.98 20.35 4.69
C LEU A 61 17.40 21.51 5.60
N GLU A 62 17.80 21.25 6.84
CA GLU A 62 18.35 22.26 7.75
C GLU A 62 19.60 22.91 7.17
N SER A 63 20.56 22.11 6.69
CA SER A 63 21.79 22.63 6.07
C SER A 63 21.50 23.41 4.79
N PHE A 64 20.49 22.99 4.03
CA PHE A 64 20.07 23.66 2.81
C PHE A 64 19.33 24.96 3.11
N GLU A 65 18.59 25.08 4.22
CA GLU A 65 17.87 26.31 4.59
C GLU A 65 18.73 27.30 5.38
N CYS A 66 19.73 26.82 6.12
CA CYS A 66 20.64 27.69 6.86
C CYS A 66 21.36 28.69 5.93
N PRO A 67 21.49 29.96 6.36
CA PRO A 67 22.35 30.91 5.68
C PRO A 67 23.81 30.43 5.77
N LEU A 68 24.52 30.53 4.65
CA LEU A 68 25.90 30.10 4.56
C LEU A 68 26.80 30.98 5.45
N ASP A 69 27.65 30.35 6.27
CA ASP A 69 28.61 31.05 7.12
C ASP A 69 29.59 31.90 6.31
N LYS A 70 29.91 33.10 6.84
CA LYS A 70 30.69 34.14 6.15
C LYS A 70 32.22 33.94 6.15
N SER A 71 32.71 32.75 6.44
CA SER A 71 34.16 32.51 6.55
C SER A 71 34.73 31.83 5.30
N ILE A 72 35.71 32.54 4.71
CA ILE A 72 36.55 32.21 3.55
C ILE A 72 35.83 32.34 2.20
N SER A 73 36.25 33.32 1.40
CA SER A 73 35.78 33.55 0.05
C SER A 73 36.91 33.30 -0.95
N ILE A 74 36.91 32.14 -1.60
CA ILE A 74 37.70 31.91 -2.82
C ILE A 74 36.95 32.62 -3.96
N ASP A 75 37.69 33.17 -4.93
CA ASP A 75 37.08 33.76 -6.14
C ASP A 75 36.16 32.72 -6.82
N PRO A 76 34.86 33.04 -7.03
CA PRO A 76 33.90 32.11 -7.60
C PRO A 76 34.25 31.68 -9.02
N PHE A 77 34.93 32.53 -9.80
CA PHE A 77 35.36 32.18 -11.16
C PHE A 77 36.47 31.13 -11.16
N VAL A 78 37.39 31.22 -10.20
CA VAL A 78 38.43 30.20 -9.97
C VAL A 78 37.80 28.90 -9.49
N CYS A 79 36.81 28.98 -8.59
CA CYS A 79 36.09 27.80 -8.10
C CYS A 79 35.42 27.03 -9.26
N LEU A 80 34.71 27.74 -10.14
CA LEU A 80 33.98 27.12 -11.24
C LEU A 80 34.89 26.48 -12.30
N GLY A 81 36.04 27.09 -12.59
CA GLY A 81 37.06 26.50 -13.46
C GLY A 81 37.65 25.21 -12.87
N GLU A 82 37.98 25.23 -11.57
CA GLU A 82 38.50 24.04 -10.89
C GLU A 82 37.45 22.93 -10.72
N ILE A 83 36.17 23.27 -10.55
CA ILE A 83 35.10 22.26 -10.52
C ILE A 83 35.06 21.48 -11.84
N TRP A 84 35.14 22.17 -12.99
CA TRP A 84 35.18 21.49 -14.30
C TRP A 84 36.40 20.57 -14.45
N SER A 85 37.59 21.04 -14.03
CA SER A 85 38.82 20.25 -14.06
C SER A 85 38.68 18.94 -13.26
N ARG A 86 38.06 19.01 -12.08
CA ARG A 86 37.78 17.86 -11.20
C ARG A 86 36.68 16.94 -11.75
N PHE A 87 35.64 17.49 -12.39
CA PHE A 87 34.63 16.67 -13.10
C PHE A 87 35.25 15.88 -14.26
N LEU A 88 36.17 16.47 -15.03
CA LEU A 88 36.87 15.76 -16.12
C LEU A 88 37.65 14.55 -15.60
N VAL A 89 38.25 14.64 -14.41
CA VAL A 89 38.92 13.50 -13.74
C VAL A 89 37.92 12.40 -13.42
N LEU A 90 36.75 12.74 -12.85
CA LEU A 90 35.69 11.77 -12.55
C LEU A 90 35.06 11.16 -13.82
N ILE A 91 34.97 11.92 -14.92
CA ILE A 91 34.40 11.44 -16.18
C ILE A 91 35.35 10.50 -16.90
N LYS A 92 36.66 10.78 -16.88
CA LYS A 92 37.68 10.02 -17.61
C LYS A 92 38.26 8.85 -16.79
N ASP A 93 37.98 8.78 -15.49
CA ASP A 93 38.63 7.87 -14.53
C ASP A 93 40.19 7.93 -14.57
N ILE A 94 40.73 9.08 -14.99
CA ILE A 94 42.19 9.30 -15.11
C ILE A 94 42.63 10.05 -13.85
N ILE A 95 43.19 9.32 -12.88
CA ILE A 95 43.82 9.91 -11.70
C ILE A 95 45.19 10.49 -12.12
N PRO A 96 45.41 11.81 -12.08
CA PRO A 96 46.60 12.43 -12.65
C PRO A 96 47.88 12.25 -11.80
N ARG A 97 47.76 11.98 -10.49
CA ARG A 97 48.86 11.94 -9.51
C ARG A 97 48.59 10.96 -8.37
N SER A 98 49.65 10.41 -7.75
CA SER A 98 49.59 9.43 -6.63
C SER A 98 48.81 9.89 -5.40
N ASP A 99 48.66 11.21 -5.22
CA ASP A 99 48.09 11.80 -4.00
C ASP A 99 46.57 12.07 -4.14
N PHE A 100 45.99 11.85 -5.32
CA PHE A 100 44.56 12.03 -5.56
C PHE A 100 43.85 10.69 -5.54
N THR A 101 42.91 10.51 -4.62
CA THR A 101 41.90 9.45 -4.71
C THR A 101 40.60 10.02 -5.32
N VAL A 102 39.77 9.16 -5.91
CA VAL A 102 38.45 9.57 -6.44
C VAL A 102 37.59 10.24 -5.36
N GLU A 103 37.76 9.83 -4.10
CA GLU A 103 37.10 10.44 -2.94
C GLU A 103 37.62 11.86 -2.65
N THR A 104 38.93 12.09 -2.74
CA THR A 104 39.50 13.45 -2.58
C THR A 104 39.04 14.39 -3.69
N VAL A 105 38.93 13.91 -4.93
CA VAL A 105 38.42 14.70 -6.07
C VAL A 105 36.96 15.10 -5.86
N ARG A 106 36.13 14.19 -5.33
CA ARG A 106 34.75 14.54 -4.95
C ARG A 106 34.71 15.57 -3.83
N ASN A 107 35.47 15.37 -2.75
CA ASN A 107 35.52 16.33 -1.63
C ASN A 107 35.96 17.72 -2.10
N ASP A 108 36.94 17.80 -3.01
CA ASP A 108 37.36 19.07 -3.63
C ASP A 108 36.17 19.75 -4.33
N ILE A 109 35.38 19.02 -5.12
CA ILE A 109 34.17 19.57 -5.78
C ILE A 109 33.20 20.13 -4.74
N SER A 110 32.94 19.40 -3.66
CA SER A 110 32.03 19.83 -2.59
C SER A 110 32.52 21.12 -1.90
N ILE A 111 33.82 21.20 -1.62
CA ILE A 111 34.46 22.39 -1.03
C ILE A 111 34.32 23.58 -1.98
N LEU A 112 34.66 23.40 -3.25
CA LEU A 112 34.62 24.46 -4.25
C LEU A 112 33.20 24.97 -4.51
N LEU A 113 32.21 24.07 -4.57
CA LEU A 113 30.79 24.43 -4.68
C LEU A 113 30.32 25.22 -3.46
N SER A 114 30.68 24.77 -2.24
CA SER A 114 30.36 25.50 -1.02
C SER A 114 31.03 26.87 -0.97
N SER A 115 32.27 27.00 -1.42
CA SER A 115 33.00 28.27 -1.46
C SER A 115 32.39 29.25 -2.46
N ALA A 116 32.01 28.76 -3.66
CA ALA A 116 31.35 29.58 -4.68
C ALA A 116 30.00 30.12 -4.17
N LEU A 117 29.18 29.29 -3.51
CA LEU A 117 27.91 29.72 -2.93
C LEU A 117 28.08 30.70 -1.76
N ARG A 118 29.09 30.49 -0.91
CA ARG A 118 29.40 31.41 0.21
C ARG A 118 29.82 32.79 -0.27
N PHE A 119 30.62 32.86 -1.33
CA PHE A 119 31.02 34.12 -1.92
C PHE A 119 29.78 34.95 -2.30
N LEU A 120 28.85 34.31 -3.01
CA LEU A 120 27.61 34.93 -3.47
C LEU A 120 26.68 35.39 -2.34
N SER A 121 26.63 34.66 -1.22
CA SER A 121 25.86 35.08 -0.04
C SER A 121 26.50 36.23 0.74
N CYS A 122 27.81 36.50 0.54
CA CYS A 122 28.56 37.51 1.27
C CYS A 122 28.72 38.84 0.52
N THR A 123 28.72 38.83 -0.80
CA THR A 123 28.84 40.05 -1.61
C THR A 123 27.53 40.83 -1.63
N SER A 124 27.56 42.11 -1.22
CA SER A 124 26.51 43.06 -1.57
C SER A 124 26.42 43.12 -3.09
N VAL A 125 25.39 42.49 -3.63
CA VAL A 125 25.22 42.10 -5.03
C VAL A 125 25.69 43.19 -6.01
N ASP A 126 26.87 43.00 -6.61
CA ASP A 126 27.22 43.69 -7.85
C ASP A 126 26.38 43.06 -8.96
N ASN A 127 25.48 43.85 -9.57
CA ASN A 127 24.48 43.39 -10.54
C ASN A 127 25.10 42.70 -11.77
N SER A 128 26.40 42.87 -12.04
CA SER A 128 27.11 42.24 -13.15
C SER A 128 27.68 40.84 -12.83
N LEU A 129 27.93 40.54 -11.56
CA LEU A 129 28.73 39.38 -11.14
C LEU A 129 27.85 38.12 -10.94
N VAL A 130 26.62 38.31 -10.47
CA VAL A 130 25.61 37.24 -10.35
C VAL A 130 25.23 36.65 -11.72
N PRO A 131 24.89 37.44 -12.76
CA PRO A 131 24.68 36.93 -14.11
C PRO A 131 25.83 36.09 -14.65
N ALA A 132 27.07 36.54 -14.48
CA ALA A 132 28.25 35.82 -14.96
C ALA A 132 28.43 34.45 -14.28
N ILE A 133 28.21 34.37 -12.96
CA ILE A 133 28.29 33.10 -12.22
C ILE A 133 27.17 32.14 -12.63
N VAL A 134 25.93 32.65 -12.78
CA VAL A 134 24.79 31.85 -13.26
C VAL A 134 25.06 31.28 -14.64
N THR A 135 25.59 32.08 -15.58
CA THR A 135 25.98 31.63 -16.93
C THR A 135 27.08 30.57 -16.89
N ARG A 136 28.10 30.74 -16.04
CA ARG A 136 29.16 29.73 -15.91
C ARG A 136 28.68 28.41 -15.32
N LEU A 137 27.80 28.46 -14.31
CA LEU A 137 27.18 27.26 -13.75
C LEU A 137 26.24 26.57 -14.74
N ARG A 138 25.49 27.35 -15.54
CA ARG A 138 24.72 26.84 -16.68
C ARG A 138 25.60 26.06 -17.64
N SER A 139 26.71 26.66 -18.07
CA SER A 139 27.66 26.01 -18.98
C SER A 139 28.25 24.74 -18.36
N LEU A 140 28.63 24.79 -17.08
CA LEU A 140 29.09 23.61 -16.36
C LEU A 140 28.04 22.48 -16.36
N LEU A 141 26.77 22.78 -16.07
CA LEU A 141 25.68 21.79 -16.11
C LEU A 141 25.53 21.17 -17.51
N VAL A 142 25.50 21.99 -18.56
CA VAL A 142 25.37 21.52 -19.96
C VAL A 142 26.53 20.60 -20.33
N ASN A 143 27.75 20.94 -19.92
CA ASN A 143 28.95 20.16 -20.22
C ASN A 143 29.07 18.87 -19.39
N VAL A 144 28.63 18.88 -18.13
CA VAL A 144 28.50 17.66 -17.31
C VAL A 144 27.42 16.74 -17.87
N GLY A 145 26.39 17.32 -18.48
CA GLY A 145 25.31 16.62 -19.17
C GLY A 145 24.21 16.13 -18.23
N ARG A 146 23.37 15.23 -18.75
CA ARG A 146 22.22 14.67 -18.03
C ARG A 146 22.64 13.76 -16.86
N LEU A 147 21.71 13.54 -15.93
CA LEU A 147 21.94 12.72 -14.75
C LEU A 147 21.99 11.23 -15.17
N GLU A 148 23.15 10.57 -15.07
CA GLU A 148 23.33 9.20 -15.56
C GLU A 148 24.21 8.34 -14.64
N PHE A 149 23.88 7.04 -14.56
CA PHE A 149 24.81 6.03 -14.06
C PHE A 149 25.74 5.57 -15.18
N LYS A 150 26.97 6.09 -15.20
CA LYS A 150 28.03 5.54 -16.07
C LYS A 150 28.56 4.24 -15.47
N ARG A 151 28.52 3.15 -16.25
CA ARG A 151 28.94 1.79 -15.83
C ARG A 151 30.41 1.68 -15.40
N SER A 152 31.27 2.63 -15.78
CA SER A 152 32.72 2.61 -15.52
C SER A 152 33.17 3.49 -14.35
N SER A 153 32.44 4.57 -14.06
CA SER A 153 32.82 5.55 -13.04
C SER A 153 32.10 5.32 -11.72
N SER A 154 32.87 5.25 -10.65
CA SER A 154 32.46 5.07 -9.25
C SER A 154 31.21 5.88 -8.79
N SER A 155 30.57 5.44 -7.70
CA SER A 155 29.49 6.17 -7.00
C SER A 155 29.79 7.64 -6.71
N HIS A 156 31.06 8.05 -6.74
CA HIS A 156 31.48 9.43 -6.55
C HIS A 156 31.06 10.39 -7.68
N PHE A 157 30.98 9.92 -8.95
CA PHE A 157 30.53 10.78 -10.05
C PHE A 157 29.06 11.17 -9.89
N ILE A 158 28.19 10.22 -9.54
CA ILE A 158 26.77 10.51 -9.30
C ILE A 158 26.59 11.41 -8.08
N HIS A 159 27.37 11.24 -7.00
CA HIS A 159 27.36 12.17 -5.86
C HIS A 159 27.74 13.59 -6.27
N ALA A 160 28.81 13.76 -7.06
CA ALA A 160 29.23 15.07 -7.56
C ALA A 160 28.17 15.71 -8.48
N GLN A 161 27.53 14.93 -9.37
CA GLN A 161 26.41 15.42 -10.17
C GLN A 161 25.23 15.89 -9.31
N ILE A 162 24.88 15.12 -8.27
CA ILE A 162 23.80 15.48 -7.34
C ILE A 162 24.14 16.78 -6.59
N GLU A 163 25.35 16.92 -6.08
CA GLU A 163 25.81 18.15 -5.42
C GLU A 163 25.75 19.36 -6.35
N LEU A 164 26.20 19.21 -7.59
CA LEU A 164 26.14 20.29 -8.57
C LEU A 164 24.70 20.78 -8.78
N TRP A 165 23.74 19.85 -8.91
CA TRP A 165 22.32 20.19 -9.02
C TRP A 165 21.77 20.86 -7.75
N ILE A 166 22.13 20.38 -6.56
CA ILE A 166 21.72 20.98 -5.28
C ILE A 166 22.28 22.40 -5.15
N SER A 167 23.56 22.59 -5.46
CA SER A 167 24.21 23.89 -5.43
C SER A 167 23.59 24.85 -6.43
N PHE A 168 23.24 24.37 -7.63
CA PHE A 168 22.52 25.16 -8.62
C PHE A 168 21.14 25.60 -8.12
N PHE A 169 20.37 24.70 -7.48
CA PHE A 169 19.08 25.05 -6.87
C PHE A 169 19.20 26.01 -5.68
N LYS A 170 20.31 25.98 -4.94
CA LYS A 170 20.61 26.93 -3.85
C LYS A 170 21.09 28.29 -4.36
N LEU A 171 21.69 28.35 -5.56
CA LEU A 171 22.06 29.60 -6.24
C LEU A 171 20.83 30.32 -6.80
N LEU A 172 20.04 29.61 -7.59
CA LEU A 172 18.61 29.86 -7.67
C LEU A 172 18.08 29.95 -6.21
N GLU A 173 16.96 30.51 -5.79
CA GLU A 173 16.67 30.72 -4.34
C GLU A 173 17.54 31.80 -3.70
N LEU A 174 18.88 31.73 -3.63
CA LEU A 174 19.68 32.90 -3.19
C LEU A 174 19.45 34.12 -4.07
N VAL A 175 19.45 33.93 -5.40
CA VAL A 175 19.11 34.97 -6.37
C VAL A 175 17.66 35.45 -6.20
N ARG A 176 16.76 34.62 -5.68
CA ARG A 176 15.34 34.94 -5.50
C ARG A 176 15.02 35.58 -4.15
N ASP A 177 15.64 35.15 -3.06
CA ASP A 177 15.32 35.54 -1.69
C ASP A 177 16.02 36.85 -1.27
N ASN A 178 17.14 37.21 -1.90
CA ASN A 178 17.79 38.53 -1.75
C ASN A 178 16.88 39.72 -2.18
N HIS A 179 15.67 39.45 -2.68
CA HIS A 179 14.64 40.43 -3.01
C HIS A 179 13.69 40.79 -1.84
N GLY A 180 13.79 40.13 -0.68
CA GLY A 180 12.82 40.29 0.42
C GLY A 180 13.11 41.35 1.49
N ASN A 181 14.35 41.80 1.67
CA ASN A 181 14.77 42.48 2.92
C ASN A 181 15.33 43.91 2.78
N SER A 182 15.18 44.60 1.64
CA SER A 182 15.61 46.01 1.52
C SER A 182 14.52 46.90 0.91
N ILE A 183 13.85 47.66 1.78
CA ILE A 183 12.66 48.50 1.49
C ILE A 183 12.97 49.68 0.55
N LEU A 184 14.24 50.02 0.29
CA LEU A 184 14.62 51.22 -0.48
C LEU A 184 15.09 50.95 -1.92
N VAL A 185 15.37 49.70 -2.31
CA VAL A 185 15.80 49.32 -3.67
C VAL A 185 14.66 48.62 -4.45
N ALA A 186 13.54 48.36 -3.77
CA ALA A 186 12.47 47.47 -4.20
C ALA A 186 11.59 47.95 -5.37
N ASN A 187 11.62 49.22 -5.81
CA ASN A 187 10.63 49.71 -6.79
C ASN A 187 11.07 49.65 -8.26
N ILE A 188 12.35 49.37 -8.56
CA ILE A 188 12.85 49.19 -9.94
C ILE A 188 13.38 47.75 -10.15
N LEU A 189 13.95 47.13 -9.11
CA LEU A 189 14.51 45.76 -9.17
C LEU A 189 13.48 44.63 -9.05
N PHE A 190 12.22 44.92 -8.68
CA PHE A 190 11.17 43.90 -8.51
C PHE A 190 10.72 43.25 -9.82
N ILE A 191 10.99 43.89 -10.95
CA ILE A 191 10.47 43.47 -12.27
C ILE A 191 11.59 42.87 -13.13
N GLU A 192 12.85 43.30 -12.96
CA GLU A 192 13.91 42.96 -13.90
C GLU A 192 14.68 41.68 -13.58
N LEU A 193 14.96 41.31 -12.31
CA LEU A 193 15.89 40.19 -12.05
C LEU A 193 15.37 38.80 -12.48
N PRO A 194 14.10 38.42 -12.27
CA PRO A 194 13.56 37.19 -12.86
C PRO A 194 13.59 37.21 -14.38
N SER A 195 13.39 38.38 -15.01
CA SER A 195 13.50 38.55 -16.46
C SER A 195 14.95 38.39 -16.93
N ILE A 196 15.93 38.93 -16.19
CA ILE A 196 17.37 38.80 -16.45
C ILE A 196 17.79 37.33 -16.31
N VAL A 197 17.33 36.62 -15.28
CA VAL A 197 17.60 35.19 -15.11
C VAL A 197 17.00 34.40 -16.27
N ASN A 198 15.76 34.67 -16.67
CA ASN A 198 15.16 34.04 -17.85
C ASN A 198 15.95 34.33 -19.13
N GLU A 199 16.37 35.58 -19.36
CA GLU A 199 17.20 35.99 -20.49
C GLU A 199 18.57 35.29 -20.51
N LEU A 200 19.23 35.13 -19.35
CA LEU A 200 20.50 34.39 -19.22
C LEU A 200 20.36 32.91 -19.59
N PHE A 201 19.16 32.36 -19.46
CA PHE A 201 18.82 31.00 -19.91
C PHE A 201 18.17 30.99 -21.30
N SER A 202 18.17 32.11 -22.02
CA SER A 202 17.56 32.27 -23.35
C SER A 202 16.06 31.95 -23.36
N LEU A 203 15.40 32.07 -22.21
CA LEU A 203 13.96 31.94 -22.03
C LEU A 203 13.31 33.29 -22.28
N ASP A 204 12.17 33.27 -22.98
CA ASP A 204 11.34 34.44 -23.21
C ASP A 204 10.92 35.05 -21.86
N ALA A 205 11.11 36.36 -21.69
CA ALA A 205 10.74 37.08 -20.48
C ALA A 205 9.24 36.97 -20.15
N THR A 206 8.40 36.66 -21.16
CA THR A 206 6.95 36.43 -21.05
C THR A 206 6.56 34.94 -20.92
N SER A 207 7.55 34.04 -20.83
CA SER A 207 7.33 32.60 -20.63
C SER A 207 6.49 32.33 -19.38
N VAL A 208 5.50 31.43 -19.51
CA VAL A 208 4.64 31.01 -18.40
C VAL A 208 5.42 30.17 -17.36
N LEU A 209 6.56 29.62 -17.76
CA LEU A 209 7.52 28.93 -16.90
C LEU A 209 8.77 29.82 -16.76
N ASP A 210 9.06 30.27 -15.54
CA ASP A 210 10.34 30.88 -15.21
C ASP A 210 11.48 29.84 -15.28
N ALA A 211 12.73 30.30 -15.33
CA ALA A 211 13.91 29.45 -15.36
C ALA A 211 13.90 28.40 -14.23
N TYR A 212 13.37 28.79 -13.07
CA TYR A 212 13.19 27.91 -11.93
C TYR A 212 12.31 26.71 -12.27
N GLY A 213 11.10 26.92 -12.75
CA GLY A 213 10.21 25.82 -13.11
C GLY A 213 10.76 24.98 -14.26
N TYR A 214 11.51 25.57 -15.20
CA TYR A 214 12.18 24.80 -16.26
C TYR A 214 13.21 23.81 -15.70
N PHE A 215 14.10 24.22 -14.79
CA PHE A 215 15.11 23.30 -14.26
C PHE A 215 14.52 22.27 -13.30
N VAL A 216 13.45 22.60 -12.57
CA VAL A 216 12.67 21.60 -11.82
C VAL A 216 12.09 20.55 -12.78
N ASP A 217 11.56 20.97 -13.94
CA ASP A 217 11.09 20.04 -14.98
C ASP A 217 12.22 19.13 -15.49
N VAL A 218 13.39 19.69 -15.80
CA VAL A 218 14.55 18.94 -16.30
C VAL A 218 15.00 17.89 -15.28
N VAL A 219 15.14 18.27 -14.01
CA VAL A 219 15.57 17.34 -12.95
C VAL A 219 14.51 16.27 -12.73
N LEU A 220 13.22 16.64 -12.68
CA LEU A 220 12.15 15.65 -12.56
C LEU A 220 12.15 14.65 -13.72
N GLU A 221 12.33 15.11 -14.96
CA GLU A 221 12.40 14.24 -16.15
C GLU A 221 13.60 13.28 -16.06
N ASN A 222 14.76 13.76 -15.61
CA ASN A 222 15.94 12.94 -15.33
C ASN A 222 15.67 11.89 -14.24
N LEU A 223 15.05 12.28 -13.13
CA LEU A 223 14.72 11.37 -12.02
C LEU A 223 13.72 10.29 -12.45
N ILE A 224 12.68 10.65 -13.20
CA ILE A 224 11.71 9.71 -13.79
C ILE A 224 12.44 8.74 -14.74
N HIS A 225 13.32 9.24 -15.59
CA HIS A 225 14.10 8.42 -16.52
C HIS A 225 14.97 7.41 -15.77
N LEU A 226 15.74 7.85 -14.77
CA LEU A 226 16.55 6.96 -13.94
C LEU A 226 15.71 5.86 -13.27
N TYR A 227 14.54 6.22 -12.76
CA TYR A 227 13.64 5.26 -12.11
C TYR A 227 13.02 4.27 -13.10
N SER A 228 12.90 4.65 -14.39
CA SER A 228 12.32 3.80 -15.43
C SER A 228 13.27 2.72 -15.97
N LEU A 229 14.59 2.88 -15.80
CA LEU A 229 15.60 1.96 -16.36
C LEU A 229 15.59 0.59 -15.63
N PRO A 230 15.49 -0.56 -16.34
CA PRO A 230 15.50 -1.88 -15.71
C PRO A 230 16.74 -2.15 -14.85
N SER A 231 17.89 -1.62 -15.28
CA SER A 231 19.20 -1.76 -14.63
C SER A 231 19.36 -0.92 -13.36
N SER A 232 18.51 0.09 -13.14
CA SER A 232 18.68 1.03 -12.01
C SER A 232 18.18 0.46 -10.67
N ARG A 233 17.41 -0.63 -10.67
CA ARG A 233 16.98 -1.32 -9.44
C ARG A 233 18.14 -1.84 -8.60
N PHE A 234 19.32 -2.06 -9.19
CA PHE A 234 20.53 -2.52 -8.51
C PHE A 234 21.58 -1.42 -8.25
N LEU A 235 21.31 -0.18 -8.68
CA LEU A 235 22.26 0.94 -8.63
C LEU A 235 21.66 2.20 -7.98
N TYR A 236 20.53 2.08 -7.28
CA TYR A 236 19.89 3.23 -6.64
C TYR A 236 20.81 3.86 -5.57
N CYS A 237 21.29 5.07 -5.83
CA CYS A 237 22.04 5.86 -4.85
C CYS A 237 21.05 6.57 -3.90
N PRO A 238 21.12 6.35 -2.58
CA PRO A 238 20.26 7.03 -1.61
C PRO A 238 20.31 8.56 -1.68
N CYS A 239 21.42 9.16 -2.13
CA CYS A 239 21.54 10.61 -2.27
C CYS A 239 20.60 11.19 -3.35
N ILE A 240 20.05 10.37 -4.26
CA ILE A 240 19.03 10.79 -5.21
C ILE A 240 17.77 11.28 -4.49
N ASP A 241 17.49 10.75 -3.30
CA ASP A 241 16.37 11.19 -2.46
C ASP A 241 16.46 12.70 -2.15
N PHE A 242 17.67 13.27 -2.05
CA PHE A 242 17.83 14.72 -1.81
C PHE A 242 17.32 15.56 -2.99
N LEU A 243 17.53 15.11 -4.23
CA LEU A 243 16.95 15.78 -5.41
C LEU A 243 15.44 15.62 -5.43
N TRP A 244 14.90 14.44 -5.13
CA TRP A 244 13.45 14.27 -4.99
C TRP A 244 12.87 15.21 -3.93
N THR A 245 13.50 15.31 -2.77
CA THR A 245 13.08 16.22 -1.69
C THR A 245 13.12 17.68 -2.13
N LEU A 246 14.15 18.12 -2.87
CA LEU A 246 14.19 19.47 -3.43
C LEU A 246 13.07 19.71 -4.45
N VAL A 247 12.84 18.78 -5.38
CA VAL A 247 11.74 18.90 -6.36
C VAL A 247 10.38 18.95 -5.65
N ILE A 248 10.17 18.13 -4.61
CA ILE A 248 8.97 18.17 -3.75
C ILE A 248 8.84 19.55 -3.10
N ARG A 249 9.89 20.04 -2.44
CA ARG A 249 9.92 21.36 -1.79
C ARG A 249 9.55 22.46 -2.77
N TYR A 250 10.20 22.51 -3.93
CA TYR A 250 9.97 23.55 -4.93
C TYR A 250 8.56 23.50 -5.51
N SER A 251 8.05 22.30 -5.78
CA SER A 251 6.70 22.13 -6.30
C SER A 251 5.60 22.41 -5.27
N GLU A 252 5.84 22.21 -3.97
CA GLU A 252 4.94 22.65 -2.89
C GLU A 252 5.03 24.16 -2.62
N LYS A 253 6.22 24.77 -2.76
CA LYS A 253 6.45 26.20 -2.51
C LYS A 253 5.96 27.08 -3.67
N PHE A 254 6.13 26.62 -4.92
CA PHE A 254 6.00 27.47 -6.11
C PHE A 254 5.08 26.94 -7.21
N GLN A 255 4.72 25.65 -7.19
CA GLN A 255 3.77 25.07 -8.14
C GLN A 255 2.49 24.70 -7.40
N ILE A 256 1.43 24.30 -8.11
CA ILE A 256 0.09 24.02 -7.55
C ILE A 256 0.08 22.68 -6.73
N GLY A 257 1.15 22.40 -5.99
CA GLY A 257 1.39 21.21 -5.18
C GLY A 257 2.15 20.10 -5.91
N TRP A 258 2.98 19.37 -5.16
CA TRP A 258 3.86 18.31 -5.67
C TRP A 258 3.14 17.26 -6.51
N PHE A 259 2.07 16.66 -5.97
CA PHE A 259 1.40 15.57 -6.65
C PHE A 259 0.70 16.02 -7.93
N LYS A 260 0.10 17.23 -7.94
CA LYS A 260 -0.53 17.79 -9.14
C LYS A 260 0.51 18.03 -10.23
N TYR A 261 1.69 18.50 -9.83
CA TYR A 261 2.80 18.71 -10.73
C TYR A 261 3.34 17.38 -11.30
N LEU A 262 3.62 16.38 -10.46
CA LEU A 262 4.02 15.03 -10.88
C LEU A 262 2.98 14.39 -11.82
N HIS A 263 1.70 14.52 -11.47
CA HIS A 263 0.58 14.03 -12.27
C HIS A 263 0.58 14.62 -13.68
N GLY A 264 0.59 15.96 -13.78
CA GLY A 264 0.60 16.63 -15.06
C GLY A 264 1.80 16.26 -15.91
N LYS A 265 2.95 15.98 -15.29
CA LYS A 265 4.16 15.52 -15.98
C LYS A 265 4.02 14.10 -16.52
N LEU A 266 3.52 13.16 -15.72
CA LEU A 266 3.32 11.79 -16.15
C LEU A 266 2.25 11.67 -17.25
N ILE A 267 1.19 12.49 -17.21
CA ILE A 267 0.22 12.57 -18.32
C ILE A 267 0.86 13.11 -19.59
N LYS A 268 1.69 14.17 -19.51
CA LYS A 268 2.41 14.70 -20.68
C LYS A 268 3.30 13.62 -21.29
N LEU A 269 4.03 12.87 -20.45
CA LEU A 269 4.88 11.76 -20.90
C LEU A 269 4.09 10.62 -21.55
N SER A 270 2.91 10.28 -21.03
CA SER A 270 2.06 9.24 -21.65
C SER A 270 1.38 9.70 -22.93
N SER A 271 1.15 11.00 -23.12
CA SER A 271 0.37 11.51 -24.26
C SER A 271 1.04 11.42 -25.64
N SER A 272 2.26 10.88 -25.76
CA SER A 272 3.05 10.68 -27.01
C SER A 272 3.30 11.91 -27.90
N ARG A 273 2.64 13.04 -27.64
CA ARG A 273 2.90 14.33 -28.28
C ARG A 273 4.11 14.97 -27.63
N ARG A 274 5.31 14.63 -28.09
CA ARG A 274 6.34 15.66 -28.11
C ARG A 274 5.77 16.76 -29.01
N ALA A 275 5.67 17.98 -28.49
CA ALA A 275 5.77 19.11 -29.38
C ALA A 275 7.10 18.93 -30.10
N ASP A 276 7.09 18.91 -31.43
CA ASP A 276 8.31 18.96 -32.22
C ASP A 276 9.03 20.27 -31.86
N VAL A 277 9.89 20.22 -30.84
CA VAL A 277 10.65 21.38 -30.40
C VAL A 277 11.71 21.62 -31.47
N TYR A 278 11.52 22.73 -32.17
CA TYR A 278 12.47 23.37 -33.07
C TYR A 278 13.90 23.29 -32.50
N LYS A 279 14.88 22.91 -33.35
CA LYS A 279 16.34 22.83 -33.11
C LYS A 279 16.77 22.85 -31.63
N PRO A 280 17.28 21.72 -31.07
CA PRO A 280 17.64 21.67 -29.65
C PRO A 280 18.63 22.78 -29.31
N CYS A 281 18.23 23.70 -28.44
CA CYS A 281 19.15 24.62 -27.78
C CYS A 281 20.04 23.81 -26.83
N SER A 282 21.21 24.35 -26.45
CA SER A 282 22.18 23.63 -25.61
C SER A 282 21.59 23.13 -24.27
N LEU A 283 20.54 23.79 -23.75
CA LEU A 283 19.82 23.40 -22.54
C LEU A 283 18.90 22.18 -22.71
N GLU A 284 18.38 21.93 -23.91
CA GLU A 284 17.54 20.75 -24.17
C GLU A 284 18.37 19.45 -24.13
N SER A 285 19.71 19.55 -24.25
CA SER A 285 20.62 18.40 -24.06
C SER A 285 20.60 17.82 -22.63
N LEU A 286 20.17 18.61 -21.64
CA LEU A 286 20.03 18.18 -20.25
C LEU A 286 18.82 17.28 -20.03
N ARG A 287 17.80 17.35 -20.90
CA ARG A 287 16.62 16.51 -20.81
C ARG A 287 16.95 15.11 -21.31
N PRO A 288 16.54 14.05 -20.58
CA PRO A 288 16.72 12.71 -21.10
C PRO A 288 15.86 12.52 -22.35
N ASN A 289 16.33 11.69 -23.28
CA ASN A 289 15.43 11.11 -24.26
C ASN A 289 14.60 10.05 -23.52
N PRO A 290 13.29 10.26 -23.31
CA PRO A 290 12.49 9.32 -22.56
C PRO A 290 12.32 8.07 -23.40
N VAL A 291 13.23 7.11 -23.20
CA VAL A 291 13.02 5.72 -23.59
C VAL A 291 12.08 5.13 -22.53
N LEU A 292 10.82 5.57 -22.53
CA LEU A 292 9.76 4.84 -21.85
C LEU A 292 9.44 3.63 -22.74
N TYR A 293 10.24 2.57 -22.59
CA TYR A 293 10.13 1.30 -23.33
C TYR A 293 9.85 1.47 -24.83
N THR A 294 10.84 1.97 -25.57
CA THR A 294 10.86 1.81 -27.03
C THR A 294 11.40 0.43 -27.37
N ASP A 295 10.58 -0.61 -27.17
CA ASP A 295 10.59 -1.65 -28.18
C ASP A 295 9.76 -1.09 -29.33
N GLU A 296 10.38 -0.82 -30.48
CA GLU A 296 9.71 -0.30 -31.68
C GLU A 296 8.57 -1.21 -32.17
N GLN A 297 8.49 -2.44 -31.62
CA GLN A 297 7.45 -3.43 -31.86
C GLN A 297 6.22 -3.27 -30.95
N CYS A 298 6.24 -2.38 -29.96
CA CYS A 298 5.15 -2.21 -29.00
C CYS A 298 4.09 -1.21 -29.51
N SER A 299 2.84 -1.67 -29.62
CA SER A 299 1.69 -0.87 -30.04
C SER A 299 1.53 0.40 -29.18
N ALA A 300 0.91 1.46 -29.71
CA ALA A 300 0.69 2.71 -28.98
C ALA A 300 -0.09 2.48 -27.66
N ASP A 301 -0.99 1.50 -27.64
CA ASP A 301 -1.78 1.13 -26.46
C ASP A 301 -0.92 0.49 -25.36
N THR A 302 0.08 -0.32 -25.73
CA THR A 302 1.01 -0.96 -24.79
C THR A 302 2.00 0.04 -24.17
N ARG A 303 2.40 1.07 -24.94
CA ARG A 303 3.24 2.19 -24.44
C ARG A 303 2.50 3.06 -23.42
N ASN A 304 1.22 3.35 -23.67
CA ASN A 304 0.40 4.12 -22.74
C ASN A 304 0.15 3.37 -21.42
N GLN A 305 0.11 2.04 -21.46
CA GLN A 305 -0.07 1.22 -20.27
C GLN A 305 1.19 1.11 -19.39
N ALA A 306 2.39 1.20 -19.97
CA ALA A 306 3.66 1.07 -19.25
C ALA A 306 3.97 2.24 -18.27
N VAL A 307 3.35 3.41 -18.47
CA VAL A 307 3.57 4.60 -17.61
C VAL A 307 2.90 4.43 -16.23
N TRP A 308 1.84 3.65 -16.13
CA TRP A 308 1.06 3.53 -14.90
C TRP A 308 1.75 2.75 -13.78
N PRO A 309 2.39 1.59 -14.04
CA PRO A 309 3.29 0.94 -13.08
C PRO A 309 4.38 1.88 -12.54
N LEU A 310 4.97 2.68 -13.42
CA LEU A 310 5.99 3.67 -13.04
C LEU A 310 5.40 4.75 -12.14
N TYR A 311 4.22 5.29 -12.49
CA TYR A 311 3.53 6.27 -11.65
C TYR A 311 3.30 5.72 -10.24
N TRP A 312 2.67 4.56 -10.09
CA TRP A 312 2.42 3.97 -8.77
C TRP A 312 3.70 3.74 -7.97
N SER A 313 4.78 3.33 -8.64
CA SER A 313 6.08 3.13 -8.00
C SER A 313 6.68 4.45 -7.51
N LEU A 314 6.68 5.49 -8.35
CA LEU A 314 7.14 6.84 -7.99
C LEU A 314 6.30 7.44 -6.85
N LEU A 315 4.98 7.25 -6.88
CA LEU A 315 4.10 7.74 -5.82
C LEU A 315 4.42 7.07 -4.48
N ALA A 316 4.58 5.74 -4.47
CA ALA A 316 4.94 5.00 -3.26
C ALA A 316 6.35 5.35 -2.75
N HIS A 317 7.29 5.60 -3.66
CA HIS A 317 8.65 6.00 -3.32
C HIS A 317 8.72 7.43 -2.75
N THR A 318 7.96 8.36 -3.33
CA THR A 318 8.01 9.79 -2.95
C THR A 318 7.08 10.14 -1.80
N ALA A 319 6.10 9.30 -1.46
CA ALA A 319 5.24 9.49 -0.29
C ALA A 319 5.99 9.71 1.03
N PRO A 320 6.97 8.87 1.44
CA PRO A 320 7.76 9.11 2.64
C PRO A 320 8.63 10.37 2.54
N LEU A 321 9.21 10.67 1.36
CA LEU A 321 9.99 11.89 1.14
C LEU A 321 9.15 13.16 1.33
N HIS A 322 7.91 13.12 0.84
CA HIS A 322 6.96 14.21 1.02
C HIS A 322 6.57 14.39 2.48
N ARG A 323 6.32 13.30 3.22
CA ARG A 323 6.06 13.37 4.66
C ARG A 323 7.22 14.00 5.41
N ASP A 324 8.45 13.55 5.17
CA ASP A 324 9.65 14.10 5.83
C ASP A 324 9.76 15.61 5.58
N TYR A 325 9.55 16.06 4.35
CA TYR A 325 9.52 17.48 4.01
C TYR A 325 8.42 18.26 4.74
N VAL A 326 7.20 17.71 4.83
CA VAL A 326 6.08 18.38 5.52
C VAL A 326 6.33 18.47 7.03
N VAL A 327 6.89 17.41 7.64
CA VAL A 327 7.32 17.40 9.05
C VAL A 327 8.37 18.46 9.31
N PHE A 328 9.41 18.51 8.47
CA PHE A 328 10.44 19.54 8.54
C PHE A 328 9.82 20.95 8.45
N ARG A 329 8.97 21.21 7.44
CA ARG A 329 8.34 22.52 7.23
C ARG A 329 7.49 22.95 8.42
N LEU A 330 6.72 22.03 9.01
CA LEU A 330 5.79 22.32 10.10
C LEU A 330 6.45 22.28 11.49
N HIS A 331 7.73 21.90 11.60
CA HIS A 331 8.49 21.82 12.84
C HIS A 331 7.77 20.98 13.93
N GLY A 332 7.15 19.87 13.54
CA GLY A 332 6.38 19.04 14.46
C GLY A 332 5.82 17.78 13.82
N ASP A 333 5.23 16.92 14.65
CA ASP A 333 4.53 15.72 14.17
C ASP A 333 3.31 16.10 13.33
N VAL A 334 3.26 15.54 12.13
CA VAL A 334 2.22 15.83 11.15
C VAL A 334 1.24 14.66 11.14
N SER A 335 -0.04 14.95 11.38
CA SER A 335 -1.06 13.93 11.29
C SER A 335 -1.22 13.47 9.83
N PRO A 336 -1.54 12.18 9.57
CA PRO A 336 -1.72 11.69 8.21
C PRO A 336 -2.72 12.54 7.41
N GLU A 337 -3.78 13.03 8.05
CA GLU A 337 -4.81 13.93 7.51
C GLU A 337 -4.25 15.19 6.85
N GLN A 338 -3.19 15.77 7.40
CA GLN A 338 -2.53 16.96 6.84
C GLN A 338 -1.71 16.65 5.58
N ILE A 339 -1.39 15.38 5.35
CA ILE A 339 -0.61 14.89 4.20
C ILE A 339 -1.55 14.37 3.10
N GLN A 340 -2.80 14.03 3.42
CA GLN A 340 -3.74 13.37 2.51
C GLN A 340 -3.99 14.16 1.22
N LYS A 341 -3.41 13.69 0.12
CA LYS A 341 -3.66 14.18 -1.25
C LYS A 341 -4.25 13.10 -2.14
N TYR A 342 -5.29 12.43 -1.62
CA TYR A 342 -5.96 11.29 -2.24
C TYR A 342 -6.73 11.59 -3.53
N SER A 343 -6.96 12.86 -3.89
CA SER A 343 -7.66 13.22 -5.13
C SER A 343 -7.02 12.62 -6.39
N ILE A 344 -5.68 12.59 -6.43
CA ILE A 344 -4.90 12.01 -7.54
C ILE A 344 -4.93 10.48 -7.49
N VAL A 345 -4.85 9.88 -6.30
CA VAL A 345 -4.95 8.43 -6.09
C VAL A 345 -6.31 7.91 -6.56
N VAL A 346 -7.39 8.58 -6.15
CA VAL A 346 -8.76 8.26 -6.57
C VAL A 346 -8.91 8.39 -8.08
N TRP A 347 -8.37 9.47 -8.68
CA TRP A 347 -8.37 9.62 -10.13
C TRP A 347 -7.62 8.49 -10.84
N LEU A 348 -6.43 8.11 -10.33
CA LEU A 348 -5.62 7.04 -10.89
C LEU A 348 -6.36 5.72 -10.84
N ILE A 349 -7.00 5.40 -9.71
CA ILE A 349 -7.81 4.19 -9.56
C ILE A 349 -8.95 4.21 -10.58
N ARG A 350 -9.69 5.31 -10.70
CA ARG A 350 -10.79 5.42 -11.67
C ARG A 350 -10.31 5.28 -13.11
N LYS A 351 -9.12 5.77 -13.45
CA LYS A 351 -8.56 5.63 -14.80
C LYS A 351 -8.04 4.24 -15.11
N LEU A 352 -7.43 3.58 -14.13
CA LEU A 352 -6.75 2.30 -14.35
C LEU A 352 -7.64 1.11 -14.11
N PHE A 353 -8.37 1.10 -13.00
CA PHE A 353 -9.23 -0.01 -12.62
C PHE A 353 -10.62 0.09 -13.23
N LEU A 354 -11.15 1.32 -13.40
CA LEU A 354 -12.50 1.54 -13.93
C LEU A 354 -12.49 2.08 -15.38
N GLY A 355 -11.31 2.11 -16.02
CA GLY A 355 -11.15 2.48 -17.42
C GLY A 355 -11.56 1.36 -18.39
N GLU A 356 -11.41 1.63 -19.69
CA GLU A 356 -11.84 0.70 -20.76
C GLU A 356 -10.90 -0.51 -20.94
N SER A 357 -9.64 -0.43 -20.47
CA SER A 357 -8.66 -1.51 -20.57
C SER A 357 -8.61 -2.37 -19.31
N VAL A 358 -8.68 -3.70 -19.46
CA VAL A 358 -8.52 -4.66 -18.36
C VAL A 358 -7.05 -4.70 -17.93
N LEU A 359 -6.78 -4.39 -16.66
CA LEU A 359 -5.45 -4.51 -16.06
C LEU A 359 -5.04 -5.99 -15.90
N SER A 360 -3.76 -6.28 -16.12
CA SER A 360 -3.18 -7.58 -15.78
C SER A 360 -3.17 -7.79 -14.25
N GLU A 361 -3.18 -9.03 -13.78
CA GLU A 361 -3.09 -9.34 -12.34
C GLU A 361 -1.75 -8.84 -11.75
N LYS A 362 -0.67 -8.92 -12.55
CA LYS A 362 0.65 -8.41 -12.16
C LYS A 362 0.66 -6.90 -11.91
N ASP A 363 0.01 -6.13 -12.79
CA ASP A 363 -0.08 -4.68 -12.65
C ASP A 363 -1.04 -4.29 -11.52
N THR A 364 -2.17 -4.99 -11.41
CA THR A 364 -3.13 -4.82 -10.31
C THR A 364 -2.41 -5.01 -8.97
N ARG A 365 -1.63 -6.07 -8.84
CA ARG A 365 -0.86 -6.40 -7.64
C ARG A 365 0.18 -5.33 -7.31
N LEU A 366 1.00 -4.95 -8.29
CA LEU A 366 2.00 -3.87 -8.12
C LEU A 366 1.33 -2.59 -7.63
N THR A 367 0.20 -2.21 -8.22
CA THR A 367 -0.56 -1.03 -7.81
C THR A 367 -1.06 -1.16 -6.38
N MET A 368 -1.59 -2.32 -5.99
CA MET A 368 -2.05 -2.55 -4.61
C MET A 368 -0.89 -2.51 -3.60
N ASP A 369 0.27 -3.08 -3.92
CA ASP A 369 1.48 -2.99 -3.09
C ASP A 369 1.99 -1.55 -2.94
N CYS A 370 1.98 -0.78 -4.02
CA CYS A 370 2.28 0.65 -3.99
C CYS A 370 1.28 1.42 -3.13
N LEU A 371 -0.01 1.14 -3.28
CA LEU A 371 -1.05 1.81 -2.52
C LEU A 371 -0.97 1.49 -1.02
N LEU A 372 -0.71 0.23 -0.65
CA LEU A 372 -0.53 -0.15 0.75
C LEU A 372 0.61 0.65 1.40
N ARG A 373 1.73 0.83 0.68
CA ARG A 373 2.86 1.68 1.13
C ARG A 373 2.47 3.15 1.24
N VAL A 374 1.69 3.69 0.31
CA VAL A 374 1.19 5.07 0.39
C VAL A 374 0.28 5.24 1.62
N VAL A 375 -0.62 4.28 1.87
CA VAL A 375 -1.54 4.31 3.01
C VAL A 375 -0.82 4.20 4.35
N ASP A 376 0.32 3.50 4.43
CA ASP A 376 1.16 3.51 5.64
C ASP A 376 1.69 4.91 5.99
N ILE A 377 1.83 5.79 5.00
CA ILE A 377 2.32 7.15 5.19
C ILE A 377 1.16 8.13 5.37
N TRP A 378 0.11 8.05 4.55
CA TRP A 378 -0.99 9.05 4.49
C TRP A 378 -2.25 8.64 5.27
N GLY A 379 -2.28 7.44 5.84
CA GLY A 379 -3.47 6.88 6.48
C GLY A 379 -4.52 6.43 5.47
N PRO A 380 -5.51 5.63 5.87
CA PRO A 380 -6.55 5.13 4.97
C PRO A 380 -7.47 6.25 4.47
N ASN A 381 -8.12 6.03 3.32
CA ASN A 381 -9.06 6.97 2.76
C ASN A 381 -10.28 6.25 2.16
N MET A 382 -11.48 6.65 2.61
CA MET A 382 -12.72 5.99 2.26
C MET A 382 -13.09 6.12 0.77
N GLU A 383 -12.73 7.22 0.11
CA GLU A 383 -12.99 7.39 -1.32
C GLU A 383 -12.08 6.51 -2.20
N THR A 384 -10.85 6.26 -1.74
CA THR A 384 -9.93 5.29 -2.34
C THR A 384 -10.52 3.88 -2.23
N ILE A 385 -11.01 3.51 -1.04
CA ILE A 385 -11.66 2.22 -0.79
C ILE A 385 -12.92 2.08 -1.65
N ARG A 386 -13.78 3.11 -1.69
CA ARG A 386 -14.98 3.13 -2.53
C ARG A 386 -14.64 2.91 -4.00
N SER A 387 -13.59 3.56 -4.50
CA SER A 387 -13.16 3.43 -5.90
C SER A 387 -12.61 2.04 -6.22
N LEU A 388 -11.82 1.44 -5.33
CA LEU A 388 -11.33 0.07 -5.49
C LEU A 388 -12.45 -0.96 -5.35
N TRP A 389 -13.42 -0.70 -4.48
CA TRP A 389 -14.58 -1.55 -4.32
C TRP A 389 -15.44 -1.60 -5.59
N LEU A 390 -15.55 -0.51 -6.34
CA LEU A 390 -16.22 -0.56 -7.65
C LEU A 390 -15.55 -1.55 -8.63
N TYR A 391 -14.25 -1.80 -8.49
CA TYR A 391 -13.53 -2.77 -9.30
C TYR A 391 -13.63 -4.19 -8.71
N PHE A 392 -13.20 -4.38 -7.47
CA PHE A 392 -13.20 -5.68 -6.82
C PHE A 392 -14.62 -6.20 -6.59
N GLY A 393 -15.56 -5.34 -6.25
CA GLY A 393 -16.99 -5.65 -6.13
C GLY A 393 -17.59 -6.15 -7.45
N ARG A 394 -17.29 -5.51 -8.59
CA ARG A 394 -17.70 -6.02 -9.91
C ARG A 394 -17.07 -7.38 -10.22
N LYS A 395 -15.77 -7.56 -9.94
CA LYS A 395 -15.10 -8.85 -10.13
C LYS A 395 -15.69 -9.94 -9.23
N LEU A 396 -16.13 -9.57 -8.01
CA LEU A 396 -16.87 -10.46 -7.12
C LEU A 396 -18.24 -10.79 -7.74
N ASP A 397 -19.05 -9.81 -8.13
CA ASP A 397 -20.39 -10.04 -8.70
C ASP A 397 -20.36 -10.90 -9.98
N HIS A 398 -19.33 -10.73 -10.81
CA HIS A 398 -19.18 -11.49 -12.06
C HIS A 398 -18.45 -12.84 -11.90
N GLY A 399 -17.91 -13.16 -10.71
CA GLY A 399 -17.18 -14.40 -10.45
C GLY A 399 -15.83 -14.52 -11.17
N VAL A 400 -15.22 -13.39 -11.55
CA VAL A 400 -13.99 -13.32 -12.39
C VAL A 400 -12.74 -13.06 -11.52
N MET A 401 -12.73 -13.53 -10.27
CA MET A 401 -11.53 -13.42 -9.45
C MET A 401 -10.48 -14.42 -9.95
N PRO A 402 -9.26 -13.97 -10.30
CA PRO A 402 -8.18 -14.89 -10.65
C PRO A 402 -7.86 -15.74 -9.43
N SER A 403 -8.23 -17.01 -9.51
CA SER A 403 -7.71 -18.03 -8.60
C SER A 403 -6.23 -18.20 -8.94
N HIS A 404 -5.39 -18.44 -7.92
CA HIS A 404 -3.96 -18.70 -8.12
C HIS A 404 -3.74 -19.62 -9.34
N GLU A 405 -3.04 -19.13 -10.36
CA GLU A 405 -2.64 -19.90 -11.56
C GLU A 405 -1.58 -20.98 -11.24
N SER A 406 -1.51 -21.47 -10.01
CA SER A 406 -0.73 -22.64 -9.63
C SER A 406 -1.61 -23.88 -9.64
N GLY A 407 -1.61 -24.59 -10.77
CA GLY A 407 -1.50 -26.04 -10.83
C GLY A 407 -2.52 -26.91 -10.06
N SER A 408 -3.38 -27.54 -10.84
CA SER A 408 -4.21 -28.71 -10.55
C SER A 408 -5.53 -28.47 -9.80
N PRO A 409 -6.64 -29.08 -10.27
CA PRO A 409 -7.76 -29.33 -9.37
C PRO A 409 -7.21 -30.23 -8.26
N VAL A 410 -7.14 -29.72 -7.03
CA VAL A 410 -6.72 -30.51 -5.86
C VAL A 410 -7.67 -31.69 -5.72
N THR A 411 -7.26 -32.81 -6.30
CA THR A 411 -7.84 -34.13 -6.08
C THR A 411 -7.46 -34.55 -4.66
N GLY A 412 -8.30 -34.21 -3.67
CA GLY A 412 -8.07 -34.57 -2.26
C GLY A 412 -8.97 -33.78 -1.30
N SER A 413 -10.17 -34.29 -1.04
CA SER A 413 -11.33 -33.63 -0.41
C SER A 413 -11.26 -33.37 1.11
N VAL A 414 -10.09 -33.05 1.69
CA VAL A 414 -9.97 -32.90 3.16
C VAL A 414 -9.29 -31.60 3.61
N ASP A 415 -8.35 -31.03 2.84
CA ASP A 415 -7.65 -29.80 3.26
C ASP A 415 -8.44 -28.50 2.98
N LEU A 416 -9.52 -28.56 2.19
CA LEU A 416 -10.37 -27.41 1.82
C LEU A 416 -11.24 -26.86 2.97
N PHE A 417 -11.36 -27.57 4.10
CA PHE A 417 -12.31 -27.25 5.18
C PHE A 417 -11.65 -26.83 6.51
N LYS A 418 -10.32 -26.73 6.57
CA LYS A 418 -9.62 -26.43 7.82
C LYS A 418 -9.68 -24.94 8.14
N PHE A 419 -10.23 -24.62 9.31
CA PHE A 419 -10.20 -23.25 9.85
C PHE A 419 -8.79 -22.68 9.95
N GLU A 420 -7.80 -23.50 10.33
CA GLU A 420 -6.39 -23.06 10.42
C GLU A 420 -5.83 -22.53 9.11
N TYR A 421 -6.17 -23.15 7.98
CA TYR A 421 -5.74 -22.68 6.66
C TYR A 421 -6.38 -21.33 6.32
N TRP A 422 -7.70 -21.21 6.49
CA TRP A 422 -8.43 -19.96 6.28
C TRP A 422 -7.94 -18.85 7.22
N LEU A 423 -7.68 -19.18 8.48
CA LEU A 423 -7.11 -18.26 9.47
C LEU A 423 -5.69 -17.84 9.07
N SER A 424 -4.88 -18.72 8.48
CA SER A 424 -3.55 -18.39 8.00
C SER A 424 -3.57 -17.44 6.80
N GLN A 425 -4.55 -17.54 5.90
CA GLN A 425 -4.73 -16.58 4.80
C GLN A 425 -5.10 -15.19 5.33
N ILE A 426 -5.97 -15.16 6.33
CA ILE A 426 -6.32 -13.93 7.03
C ILE A 426 -5.10 -13.39 7.76
N GLN A 427 -4.40 -14.19 8.55
CA GLN A 427 -3.29 -13.71 9.38
C GLN A 427 -1.97 -13.53 8.63
N GLY A 428 -1.89 -14.05 7.39
CA GLY A 428 -0.72 -13.97 6.53
C GLY A 428 -0.28 -12.53 6.30
N THR A 429 1.00 -12.26 6.59
CA THR A 429 1.59 -10.92 6.52
C THR A 429 2.56 -10.75 5.36
N THR A 430 2.95 -11.82 4.65
CA THR A 430 3.90 -11.78 3.54
C THR A 430 3.22 -11.30 2.25
N PRO A 431 3.39 -10.02 1.84
CA PRO A 431 2.69 -9.47 0.66
C PRO A 431 3.13 -10.14 -0.65
N SER A 432 4.29 -10.81 -0.62
CA SER A 432 4.89 -11.55 -1.74
C SER A 432 4.13 -12.82 -2.15
N GLU A 433 3.17 -13.29 -1.36
CA GLU A 433 2.36 -14.48 -1.68
C GLU A 433 0.88 -14.17 -1.92
N LEU A 434 0.44 -12.97 -1.55
CA LEU A 434 -0.96 -12.56 -1.62
C LEU A 434 -1.41 -12.17 -3.04
N THR A 435 -2.66 -12.49 -3.35
CA THR A 435 -3.40 -12.04 -4.52
C THR A 435 -3.76 -10.55 -4.43
N SER A 436 -4.09 -9.92 -5.56
CA SER A 436 -4.52 -8.50 -5.54
C SER A 436 -5.77 -8.26 -4.68
N PHE A 437 -6.66 -9.24 -4.58
CA PHE A 437 -7.83 -9.16 -3.72
C PHE A 437 -7.46 -9.23 -2.24
N GLU A 438 -6.54 -10.11 -1.85
CA GLU A 438 -6.06 -10.18 -0.47
C GLU A 438 -5.30 -8.91 -0.06
N LEU A 439 -4.54 -8.30 -0.98
CA LEU A 439 -3.93 -6.98 -0.74
C LEU A 439 -5.00 -5.89 -0.54
N PHE A 440 -6.12 -5.97 -1.24
CA PHE A 440 -7.27 -5.09 -0.98
C PHE A 440 -7.90 -5.38 0.39
N CYS A 441 -8.01 -6.63 0.80
CA CYS A 441 -8.44 -6.97 2.16
C CYS A 441 -7.47 -6.41 3.22
N LEU A 442 -6.15 -6.44 2.99
CA LEU A 442 -5.16 -5.81 3.87
C LEU A 442 -5.34 -4.28 3.95
N LEU A 443 -5.68 -3.63 2.84
CA LEU A 443 -5.98 -2.20 2.81
C LEU A 443 -7.16 -1.87 3.73
N LEU A 444 -8.21 -2.69 3.69
CA LEU A 444 -9.40 -2.51 4.53
C LEU A 444 -9.10 -2.65 6.03
N ARG A 445 -8.10 -3.45 6.42
CA ARG A 445 -7.69 -3.58 7.83
C ARG A 445 -7.14 -2.29 8.42
N LYS A 446 -6.64 -1.40 7.57
CA LYS A 446 -6.05 -0.13 8.01
C LYS A 446 -7.12 0.93 8.31
N VAL A 447 -8.38 0.69 7.94
CA VAL A 447 -9.51 1.61 8.19
C VAL A 447 -9.75 1.75 9.70
N PRO A 448 -9.86 2.98 10.23
CA PRO A 448 -10.15 3.18 11.64
C PRO A 448 -11.58 2.73 11.98
N HIS A 449 -11.79 2.29 13.22
CA HIS A 449 -13.09 1.81 13.69
C HIS A 449 -14.22 2.84 13.54
N GLN A 450 -13.91 4.13 13.56
CA GLN A 450 -14.87 5.25 13.42
C GLN A 450 -15.52 5.26 12.02
N ASP A 451 -14.78 4.83 11.00
CA ASP A 451 -15.24 4.82 9.60
C ASP A 451 -15.93 3.51 9.21
N LEU A 452 -16.06 2.54 10.12
CA LEU A 452 -16.73 1.26 9.85
C LEU A 452 -18.20 1.44 9.42
N GLY A 453 -18.85 2.52 9.89
CA GLY A 453 -20.20 2.87 9.45
C GLY A 453 -20.25 3.24 7.96
N GLU A 454 -19.27 4.01 7.47
CA GLU A 454 -19.17 4.32 6.04
C GLU A 454 -18.71 3.09 5.26
N LEU A 455 -17.78 2.30 5.81
CA LEU A 455 -17.33 1.06 5.19
C LEU A 455 -18.49 0.08 4.99
N ARG A 456 -19.42 0.00 5.94
CA ARG A 456 -20.68 -0.74 5.82
C ARG A 456 -21.49 -0.31 4.61
N THR A 457 -21.59 1.00 4.35
CA THR A 457 -22.34 1.49 3.18
C THR A 457 -21.65 1.14 1.86
N ILE A 458 -20.31 1.11 1.84
CA ILE A 458 -19.52 0.79 0.65
C ILE A 458 -19.61 -0.71 0.34
N LEU A 459 -19.34 -1.58 1.33
CA LEU A 459 -19.23 -3.03 1.13
C LEU A 459 -20.59 -3.77 1.11
N LYS A 460 -21.70 -3.04 1.09
CA LYS A 460 -23.04 -3.64 1.17
C LYS A 460 -23.33 -4.46 -0.09
N LEU A 461 -23.15 -5.77 0.02
CA LEU A 461 -23.52 -6.76 -1.01
C LEU A 461 -24.66 -7.63 -0.52
N SER A 462 -25.68 -7.82 -1.36
CA SER A 462 -26.75 -8.76 -1.07
C SER A 462 -26.20 -10.19 -1.06
N LEU A 463 -26.15 -10.86 0.09
CA LEU A 463 -25.85 -12.31 0.14
C LEU A 463 -26.67 -13.12 -0.90
N PRO A 464 -27.97 -12.83 -1.14
CA PRO A 464 -28.77 -13.42 -2.21
C PRO A 464 -28.40 -13.05 -3.65
N SER A 465 -27.46 -12.15 -3.93
CA SER A 465 -26.90 -11.95 -5.28
C SER A 465 -25.59 -12.71 -5.53
N LEU A 466 -24.84 -13.08 -4.49
CA LEU A 466 -23.53 -13.76 -4.62
C LEU A 466 -23.60 -15.24 -5.00
N THR A 467 -22.88 -15.65 -6.04
CA THR A 467 -22.78 -17.06 -6.45
C THR A 467 -21.94 -17.90 -5.47
N ARG A 468 -22.03 -19.23 -5.55
CA ARG A 468 -21.23 -20.16 -4.72
C ARG A 468 -19.72 -19.93 -4.79
N HIS A 469 -19.19 -19.48 -5.93
CA HIS A 469 -17.76 -19.27 -6.14
C HIS A 469 -17.28 -17.94 -5.53
N VAL A 470 -18.21 -17.00 -5.33
CA VAL A 470 -17.93 -15.64 -4.85
C VAL A 470 -18.04 -15.58 -3.33
N LEU A 471 -18.92 -16.39 -2.73
CA LEU A 471 -19.13 -16.45 -1.29
C LEU A 471 -17.82 -16.65 -0.48
N PRO A 472 -16.90 -17.58 -0.83
CA PRO A 472 -15.64 -17.73 -0.09
C PRO A 472 -14.81 -16.44 -0.04
N HIS A 473 -14.72 -15.71 -1.15
CA HIS A 473 -13.99 -14.44 -1.22
C HIS A 473 -14.66 -13.33 -0.40
N TYR A 474 -16.00 -13.30 -0.40
CA TYR A 474 -16.76 -12.37 0.45
C TYR A 474 -16.58 -12.68 1.94
N PHE A 475 -16.58 -13.95 2.34
CA PHE A 475 -16.30 -14.34 3.72
C PHE A 475 -14.84 -14.15 4.11
N LEU A 476 -13.89 -14.29 3.17
CA LEU A 476 -12.49 -13.91 3.38
C LEU A 476 -12.38 -12.41 3.68
N LEU A 477 -13.01 -11.56 2.87
CA LEU A 477 -13.10 -10.11 3.10
C LEU A 477 -13.61 -9.78 4.50
N LEU A 478 -14.73 -10.39 4.91
CA LEU A 478 -15.28 -10.22 6.25
C LEU A 478 -14.32 -10.75 7.33
N GLY A 479 -13.68 -11.89 7.10
CA GLY A 479 -12.66 -12.44 7.99
C GLY A 479 -11.49 -11.48 8.23
N HIS A 480 -11.01 -10.79 7.19
CA HIS A 480 -9.98 -9.76 7.33
C HIS A 480 -10.43 -8.56 8.19
N LEU A 481 -11.69 -8.13 8.05
CA LEU A 481 -12.27 -7.06 8.85
C LEU A 481 -12.45 -7.46 10.31
N PHE A 482 -12.98 -8.67 10.56
CA PHE A 482 -13.15 -9.20 11.92
C PHE A 482 -11.79 -9.39 12.60
N ASP A 483 -10.77 -9.93 11.92
CA ASP A 483 -9.42 -10.10 12.46
C ASP A 483 -8.77 -8.75 12.82
N ALA A 484 -8.88 -7.74 11.94
CA ALA A 484 -8.37 -6.41 12.22
C ALA A 484 -9.07 -5.76 13.42
N TYR A 485 -10.39 -5.88 13.49
CA TYR A 485 -11.19 -5.41 14.61
C TYR A 485 -10.77 -6.09 15.93
N PHE A 486 -10.67 -7.42 15.95
CA PHE A 486 -10.30 -8.14 17.18
C PHE A 486 -8.87 -7.82 17.65
N LYS A 487 -7.91 -7.65 16.73
CA LYS A 487 -6.54 -7.21 17.07
C LYS A 487 -6.52 -5.79 17.66
N GLN A 488 -7.29 -4.87 17.08
CA GLN A 488 -7.40 -3.52 17.64
C GLN A 488 -8.03 -3.54 19.03
N TRP A 489 -9.07 -4.36 19.24
CA TRP A 489 -9.69 -4.54 20.54
C TRP A 489 -8.73 -5.13 21.58
N GLU A 490 -7.95 -6.15 21.20
CA GLU A 490 -6.89 -6.71 22.06
C GLU A 490 -5.87 -5.64 22.50
N SER A 491 -5.55 -4.70 21.61
CA SER A 491 -4.61 -3.61 21.93
C SER A 491 -5.22 -2.46 22.74
N ASN A 492 -6.53 -2.22 22.65
CA ASN A 492 -7.21 -1.06 23.23
C ASN A 492 -8.30 -1.49 24.22
N LYS A 493 -8.06 -1.27 25.51
CA LYS A 493 -9.00 -1.63 26.60
C LYS A 493 -10.28 -0.79 26.68
N GLN A 494 -10.60 0.04 25.68
CA GLN A 494 -11.88 0.77 25.64
C GLN A 494 -12.96 -0.16 25.14
N THR A 495 -14.02 -0.35 25.90
CA THR A 495 -14.89 -1.50 25.69
C THR A 495 -16.16 -1.19 24.88
N GLN A 496 -16.84 -0.07 25.15
CA GLN A 496 -18.15 0.23 24.54
C GLN A 496 -18.11 0.59 23.05
N ALA A 497 -17.05 1.26 22.58
CA ALA A 497 -16.92 1.65 21.17
C ALA A 497 -16.72 0.44 20.25
N TYR A 498 -16.05 -0.60 20.76
CA TYR A 498 -15.75 -1.82 20.04
C TYR A 498 -17.01 -2.67 19.88
N THR A 499 -17.83 -2.81 20.93
CA THR A 499 -19.13 -3.51 20.85
C THR A 499 -20.03 -2.98 19.73
N LYS A 500 -20.17 -1.66 19.58
CA LYS A 500 -20.95 -1.04 18.50
C LYS A 500 -20.32 -1.29 17.12
N ALA A 501 -18.99 -1.31 17.03
CA ALA A 501 -18.28 -1.63 15.79
C ALA A 501 -18.44 -3.10 15.38
N TYR A 502 -18.42 -4.04 16.33
CA TYR A 502 -18.72 -5.45 16.08
C TYR A 502 -20.15 -5.64 15.56
N ASP A 503 -21.14 -5.03 16.21
CA ASP A 503 -22.52 -5.07 15.75
C ASP A 503 -22.65 -4.46 14.35
N ASN A 504 -21.94 -3.37 14.05
CA ASN A 504 -21.90 -2.80 12.71
C ASN A 504 -21.32 -3.77 11.68
N LEU A 505 -20.26 -4.52 12.00
CA LEU A 505 -19.66 -5.54 11.12
C LEU A 505 -20.62 -6.70 10.87
N VAL A 506 -21.29 -7.21 11.90
CA VAL A 506 -22.33 -8.23 11.77
C VAL A 506 -23.50 -7.70 10.93
N GLU A 507 -23.84 -6.42 11.10
CA GLU A 507 -24.84 -5.72 10.30
C GLU A 507 -24.39 -5.40 8.87
N VAL A 508 -23.10 -5.49 8.52
CA VAL A 508 -22.64 -5.52 7.11
C VAL A 508 -23.07 -6.83 6.46
N LEU A 509 -22.87 -7.96 7.16
CA LEU A 509 -23.28 -9.28 6.70
C LEU A 509 -24.82 -9.38 6.60
N LEU A 510 -25.53 -8.88 7.61
CA LEU A 510 -26.98 -9.06 7.76
C LEU A 510 -27.83 -7.93 7.20
N GLY A 511 -27.31 -6.70 7.12
CA GLY A 511 -28.02 -5.54 6.53
C GLY A 511 -28.32 -5.70 5.04
N SER A 512 -27.78 -6.76 4.46
CA SER A 512 -28.00 -7.27 3.12
C SER A 512 -29.24 -8.19 2.99
N CYS A 513 -29.86 -8.56 4.12
CA CYS A 513 -30.99 -9.49 4.21
C CYS A 513 -31.72 -9.44 5.58
N PRO A 514 -32.72 -8.56 5.75
CA PRO A 514 -33.44 -8.41 7.02
C PRO A 514 -34.28 -9.64 7.45
N ASN A 515 -34.54 -10.60 6.54
CA ASN A 515 -35.48 -11.71 6.76
C ASN A 515 -34.84 -13.12 6.79
N LEU A 516 -33.50 -13.22 6.74
CA LEU A 516 -32.77 -14.51 6.68
C LEU A 516 -32.88 -15.41 7.92
N SER A 517 -33.55 -14.96 8.97
CA SER A 517 -33.92 -15.76 10.15
C SER A 517 -35.04 -16.76 9.87
N SER A 518 -35.67 -16.72 8.68
CA SER A 518 -36.64 -17.73 8.26
C SER A 518 -36.01 -18.80 7.36
N PRO A 519 -36.05 -20.10 7.74
CA PRO A 519 -35.52 -21.19 6.91
C PRO A 519 -36.26 -21.34 5.56
N VAL A 520 -37.46 -20.78 5.43
CA VAL A 520 -38.30 -20.85 4.22
C VAL A 520 -37.75 -19.98 3.09
N GLU A 521 -37.29 -18.76 3.39
CA GLU A 521 -36.73 -17.88 2.37
C GLU A 521 -35.41 -18.41 1.79
N LEU A 522 -34.64 -19.10 2.64
CA LEU A 522 -33.39 -19.77 2.27
C LEU A 522 -33.59 -20.98 1.35
N GLN A 523 -34.78 -21.59 1.32
CA GLN A 523 -35.05 -22.73 0.42
C GLN A 523 -34.97 -22.36 -1.07
N ASN A 524 -35.16 -21.07 -1.40
CA ASN A 524 -35.06 -20.56 -2.76
C ASN A 524 -33.62 -20.51 -3.28
N TRP A 525 -32.62 -20.68 -2.41
CA TRP A 525 -31.21 -20.68 -2.79
C TRP A 525 -30.75 -22.08 -3.24
N ASP A 526 -29.80 -22.13 -4.17
CA ASP A 526 -29.18 -23.40 -4.53
C ASP A 526 -28.43 -24.01 -3.34
N ALA A 527 -28.32 -25.34 -3.34
CA ALA A 527 -27.71 -26.08 -2.22
C ALA A 527 -26.24 -25.72 -2.03
N GLY A 528 -25.49 -25.56 -3.13
CA GLY A 528 -24.06 -25.22 -3.07
C GLY A 528 -23.82 -23.87 -2.44
N ARG A 529 -24.63 -22.87 -2.79
CA ARG A 529 -24.61 -21.54 -2.18
C ARG A 529 -24.93 -21.58 -0.69
N ARG A 530 -25.97 -22.29 -0.28
CA ARG A 530 -26.29 -22.47 1.15
C ARG A 530 -25.14 -23.13 1.91
N CYS A 531 -24.50 -24.14 1.33
CA CYS A 531 -23.32 -24.80 1.87
C CYS A 531 -22.13 -23.84 2.01
N SER A 532 -21.79 -23.06 0.97
CA SER A 532 -20.71 -22.07 1.02
C SER A 532 -20.99 -20.93 2.00
N THR A 533 -22.25 -20.46 2.11
CA THR A 533 -22.64 -19.47 3.12
C THR A 533 -22.51 -20.05 4.53
N LEU A 534 -22.95 -21.28 4.76
CA LEU A 534 -22.82 -21.94 6.05
C LEU A 534 -21.35 -22.07 6.47
N GLN A 535 -20.48 -22.47 5.55
CA GLN A 535 -19.03 -22.58 5.79
C GLN A 535 -18.44 -21.22 6.19
N GLY A 536 -18.75 -20.16 5.45
CA GLY A 536 -18.26 -18.81 5.75
C GLY A 536 -18.73 -18.29 7.12
N VAL A 537 -20.00 -18.50 7.46
CA VAL A 537 -20.54 -18.14 8.78
C VAL A 537 -19.86 -18.95 9.89
N GLN A 538 -19.62 -20.25 9.67
CA GLN A 538 -18.91 -21.12 10.61
C GLN A 538 -17.47 -20.65 10.85
N TYR A 539 -16.75 -20.21 9.82
CA TYR A 539 -15.42 -19.63 9.97
C TYR A 539 -15.43 -18.30 10.74
N LEU A 540 -16.41 -17.43 10.52
CA LEU A 540 -16.56 -16.20 11.31
C LEU A 540 -16.88 -16.51 12.79
N LEU A 541 -17.71 -17.51 13.07
CA LEU A 541 -18.00 -17.95 14.44
C LEU A 541 -16.74 -18.52 15.12
N LEU A 542 -15.97 -19.35 14.41
CA LEU A 542 -14.69 -19.88 14.89
C LEU A 542 -13.67 -18.76 15.16
N LEU A 543 -13.61 -17.74 14.28
CA LEU A 543 -12.77 -16.56 14.48
C LEU A 543 -13.16 -15.77 15.75
N CYS A 544 -14.46 -15.56 15.97
CA CYS A 544 -14.95 -14.92 17.19
C CYS A 544 -14.51 -15.73 18.42
N MET A 545 -14.72 -17.05 18.41
CA MET A 545 -14.34 -17.91 19.54
C MET A 545 -12.83 -17.96 19.78
N HIS A 546 -12.01 -17.95 18.72
CA HIS A 546 -10.56 -17.88 18.80
C HIS A 546 -10.08 -16.61 19.51
N TYR A 547 -10.71 -15.46 19.24
CA TYR A 547 -10.37 -14.22 19.93
C TYR A 547 -10.98 -14.12 21.32
N PHE A 548 -12.20 -14.59 21.53
CA PHE A 548 -12.82 -14.61 22.86
C PHE A 548 -12.04 -15.48 23.84
N THR A 549 -11.54 -16.63 23.40
CA THR A 549 -10.68 -17.49 24.24
C THR A 549 -9.37 -16.78 24.62
N LYS A 550 -8.74 -16.05 23.69
CA LYS A 550 -7.54 -15.25 23.98
C LYS A 550 -7.80 -14.09 24.95
N LEU A 551 -8.79 -13.26 24.64
CA LEU A 551 -9.15 -12.08 25.43
C LEU A 551 -9.64 -12.44 26.85
N TRP A 552 -10.33 -13.58 26.99
CA TRP A 552 -10.79 -14.06 28.29
C TRP A 552 -9.61 -14.47 29.19
N ASN A 553 -8.59 -15.10 28.61
CA ASN A 553 -7.38 -15.49 29.33
C ASN A 553 -6.52 -14.30 29.78
N SER A 554 -6.70 -13.12 29.17
CA SER A 554 -5.89 -11.94 29.49
C SER A 554 -6.50 -10.99 30.53
N ASP A 555 -7.82 -10.76 30.57
CA ASP A 555 -8.38 -9.67 31.40
C ASP A 555 -9.78 -9.93 32.04
N GLY A 556 -10.40 -11.11 31.87
CA GLY A 556 -11.62 -11.51 32.62
C GLY A 556 -12.88 -10.63 32.47
N CYS A 557 -12.86 -9.58 31.64
CA CYS A 557 -13.86 -8.51 31.54
C CYS A 557 -14.72 -8.62 30.27
N LEU A 558 -15.11 -9.84 29.89
CA LEU A 558 -15.88 -10.10 28.66
C LEU A 558 -17.39 -10.19 28.90
N ASP A 559 -17.83 -10.31 30.16
CA ASP A 559 -19.25 -10.49 30.53
C ASP A 559 -20.13 -9.27 30.20
N ASP A 560 -19.57 -8.05 30.19
CA ASP A 560 -20.31 -6.82 29.91
C ASP A 560 -20.25 -6.36 28.43
N LEU A 561 -19.46 -7.03 27.58
CA LEU A 561 -18.96 -6.43 26.34
C LEU A 561 -19.44 -7.02 25.02
N ILE A 562 -19.69 -8.32 24.98
CA ILE A 562 -20.28 -8.92 23.79
C ILE A 562 -21.76 -8.58 23.89
N THR A 563 -22.22 -7.61 23.11
CA THR A 563 -23.65 -7.52 22.86
C THR A 563 -24.06 -8.87 22.28
N GLU A 564 -24.82 -9.61 23.09
CA GLU A 564 -25.48 -10.85 22.74
C GLU A 564 -26.07 -10.82 21.32
N SER A 565 -26.54 -9.65 20.86
CA SER A 565 -27.14 -9.43 19.55
C SER A 565 -26.28 -9.88 18.36
N GLY A 566 -25.01 -9.47 18.24
CA GLY A 566 -24.22 -9.72 17.03
C GLY A 566 -23.87 -11.21 16.85
N PHE A 567 -23.31 -11.82 17.90
CA PHE A 567 -22.97 -13.24 17.88
C PHE A 567 -24.22 -14.12 17.75
N TYR A 568 -25.31 -13.77 18.45
CA TYR A 568 -26.57 -14.53 18.34
C TYR A 568 -27.16 -14.45 16.94
N LYS A 569 -27.10 -13.30 16.26
CA LYS A 569 -27.55 -13.20 14.87
C LYS A 569 -26.74 -14.10 13.93
N LEU A 570 -25.43 -14.25 14.15
CA LEU A 570 -24.59 -15.19 13.37
C LEU A 570 -24.96 -16.65 13.64
N THR A 571 -25.20 -17.01 14.90
CA THR A 571 -25.64 -18.37 15.24
C THR A 571 -27.03 -18.66 14.67
N ASP A 572 -27.97 -17.71 14.74
CA ASP A 572 -29.33 -17.86 14.22
C ASP A 572 -29.33 -18.00 12.69
N LEU A 573 -28.45 -17.29 11.99
CA LEU A 573 -28.25 -17.45 10.56
C LEU A 573 -27.71 -18.86 10.23
N ALA A 574 -26.69 -19.33 10.95
CA ALA A 574 -26.16 -20.68 10.77
C ALA A 574 -27.24 -21.74 11.00
N SER A 575 -28.03 -21.59 12.06
CA SER A 575 -29.15 -22.49 12.39
C SER A 575 -30.23 -22.49 11.31
N SER A 576 -30.59 -21.32 10.79
CA SER A 576 -31.59 -21.17 9.72
C SER A 576 -31.14 -21.83 8.41
N ILE A 577 -29.85 -21.70 8.06
CA ILE A 577 -29.27 -22.36 6.89
C ILE A 577 -29.25 -23.89 7.07
N ARG A 578 -28.84 -24.39 8.25
CA ARG A 578 -28.86 -25.83 8.56
C ARG A 578 -30.27 -26.41 8.51
N ALA A 579 -31.26 -25.70 9.05
CA ALA A 579 -32.66 -26.10 8.98
C ALA A 579 -33.18 -26.14 7.53
N SER A 580 -32.83 -25.14 6.72
CA SER A 580 -33.18 -25.10 5.29
C SER A 580 -32.57 -26.28 4.51
N LEU A 581 -31.29 -26.57 4.72
CA LEU A 581 -30.62 -27.73 4.12
C LEU A 581 -31.24 -29.05 4.57
N SER A 582 -31.56 -29.18 5.86
CA SER A 582 -32.21 -30.37 6.42
C SER A 582 -33.60 -30.61 5.83
N SER A 583 -34.40 -29.56 5.65
CA SER A 583 -35.73 -29.65 5.00
C SER A 583 -35.65 -30.06 3.52
N SER A 584 -34.53 -29.77 2.84
CA SER A 584 -34.33 -30.15 1.44
C SER A 584 -34.08 -31.66 1.27
N LEU A 585 -33.69 -32.37 2.34
CA LEU A 585 -33.47 -33.82 2.37
C LEU A 585 -34.74 -34.63 2.60
N THR A 586 -35.78 -34.03 3.18
CA THR A 586 -37.07 -34.70 3.43
C THR A 586 -38.03 -34.56 2.25
N SER A 587 -37.71 -33.71 1.27
CA SER A 587 -38.51 -33.52 0.05
C SER A 587 -38.32 -34.68 -0.95
N ARG A 588 -39.40 -35.12 -1.61
CA ARG A 588 -39.42 -36.28 -2.55
C ARG A 588 -38.44 -36.16 -3.73
N SER A 589 -37.93 -34.96 -4.04
CA SER A 589 -36.82 -34.77 -4.98
C SER A 589 -35.51 -34.68 -4.20
N ASN A 590 -34.81 -35.80 -4.04
CA ASN A 590 -33.54 -35.92 -3.31
C ASN A 590 -32.37 -35.23 -4.05
N ARG A 591 -32.44 -33.90 -4.23
CA ARG A 591 -31.51 -33.09 -5.04
C ARG A 591 -30.12 -32.94 -4.41
N LEU A 592 -29.97 -33.20 -3.10
CA LEU A 592 -28.71 -33.09 -2.36
C LEU A 592 -27.82 -34.34 -2.50
N SER A 593 -28.41 -35.52 -2.65
CA SER A 593 -27.68 -36.78 -2.84
C SER A 593 -27.18 -37.00 -4.27
N SER A 594 -27.82 -36.37 -5.27
CA SER A 594 -27.45 -36.54 -6.68
C SER A 594 -26.20 -35.73 -7.11
N VAL A 595 -25.71 -34.81 -6.26
CA VAL A 595 -24.62 -33.86 -6.63
C VAL A 595 -23.50 -33.83 -5.57
N GLY A 596 -23.42 -34.79 -4.64
CA GLY A 596 -22.33 -34.86 -3.65
C GLY A 596 -22.40 -33.86 -2.48
N TRP A 597 -23.26 -32.84 -2.53
CA TRP A 597 -23.39 -31.82 -1.46
C TRP A 597 -23.69 -32.36 -0.07
N ARG A 598 -24.31 -33.54 0.02
CA ARG A 598 -24.56 -34.19 1.30
C ARG A 598 -23.27 -34.59 2.02
N SER A 599 -22.26 -35.10 1.32
CA SER A 599 -20.98 -35.44 1.95
C SER A 599 -20.23 -34.19 2.37
N ASP A 600 -20.24 -33.14 1.55
CA ASP A 600 -19.56 -31.89 1.83
C ASP A 600 -20.20 -31.16 3.02
N TRP A 601 -21.53 -31.11 3.09
CA TRP A 601 -22.24 -30.54 4.23
C TRP A 601 -21.95 -31.24 5.55
N VAL A 602 -21.94 -32.59 5.53
CA VAL A 602 -21.59 -33.40 6.69
C VAL A 602 -20.12 -33.17 7.07
N ALA A 603 -19.20 -33.18 6.11
CA ALA A 603 -17.78 -32.96 6.36
C ALA A 603 -17.51 -31.59 6.99
N MET A 604 -18.08 -30.52 6.42
CA MET A 604 -18.00 -29.17 6.98
C MET A 604 -18.55 -29.08 8.39
N THR A 605 -19.69 -29.73 8.66
CA THR A 605 -20.32 -29.64 9.98
C THR A 605 -19.56 -30.43 11.04
N VAL A 606 -19.02 -31.60 10.68
CA VAL A 606 -18.12 -32.38 11.55
C VAL A 606 -16.83 -31.61 11.82
N GLN A 607 -16.23 -31.01 10.80
CA GLN A 607 -15.00 -30.22 10.95
C GLN A 607 -15.22 -28.99 11.83
N PHE A 608 -16.29 -28.22 11.61
CA PHE A 608 -16.68 -27.11 12.48
C PHE A 608 -16.83 -27.55 13.94
N GLY A 609 -17.46 -28.71 14.17
CA GLY A 609 -17.58 -29.28 15.51
C GLY A 609 -16.25 -29.63 16.15
N LEU A 610 -15.32 -30.21 15.39
CA LEU A 610 -13.96 -30.52 15.85
C LEU A 610 -13.16 -29.26 16.17
N ASP A 611 -13.20 -28.25 15.30
CA ASP A 611 -12.49 -26.97 15.50
C ASP A 611 -13.05 -26.24 16.74
N MET A 612 -14.37 -26.21 16.93
CA MET A 612 -15.00 -25.67 18.14
C MET A 612 -14.60 -26.44 19.41
N LEU A 613 -14.53 -27.77 19.34
CA LEU A 613 -14.08 -28.60 20.46
C LEU A 613 -12.61 -28.38 20.82
N GLY A 614 -11.76 -28.08 19.83
CA GLY A 614 -10.38 -27.67 20.07
C GLY A 614 -10.31 -26.40 20.92
N LEU A 615 -11.17 -25.41 20.63
CA LEU A 615 -11.28 -24.17 21.40
C LEU A 615 -11.90 -24.39 22.79
N MET A 616 -12.81 -25.37 22.95
CA MET A 616 -13.40 -25.73 24.26
C MET A 616 -12.38 -26.21 25.28
N HIS A 617 -11.29 -26.85 24.86
CA HIS A 617 -10.32 -27.43 25.81
C HIS A 617 -9.69 -26.40 26.74
N ASN A 618 -9.64 -25.14 26.33
CA ASN A 618 -9.08 -24.02 27.09
C ASN A 618 -10.15 -23.00 27.52
N ALA A 619 -11.44 -23.33 27.39
CA ALA A 619 -12.54 -22.40 27.59
C ALA A 619 -13.00 -22.33 29.07
N SER A 620 -13.30 -21.12 29.54
CA SER A 620 -13.97 -20.87 30.81
C SER A 620 -15.47 -21.22 30.75
N GLU A 621 -16.15 -21.25 31.91
CA GLU A 621 -17.59 -21.52 31.96
C GLU A 621 -18.42 -20.48 31.19
N ALA A 622 -18.01 -19.21 31.20
CA ALA A 622 -18.66 -18.17 30.40
C ALA A 622 -18.53 -18.43 28.89
N LEU A 623 -17.35 -18.88 28.44
CA LEU A 623 -17.13 -19.29 27.04
C LEU A 623 -17.97 -20.51 26.65
N LEU A 624 -18.26 -21.40 27.59
CA LEU A 624 -19.13 -22.56 27.36
C LEU A 624 -20.57 -22.15 26.98
N GLN A 625 -21.07 -21.03 27.50
CA GLN A 625 -22.39 -20.52 27.11
C GLN A 625 -22.44 -20.24 25.61
N TRP A 626 -21.43 -19.56 25.06
CA TRP A 626 -21.34 -19.24 23.64
C TRP A 626 -21.18 -20.48 22.78
N ILE A 627 -20.32 -21.41 23.19
CA ILE A 627 -20.10 -22.67 22.47
C ILE A 627 -21.37 -23.54 22.46
N SER A 628 -22.11 -23.58 23.58
CA SER A 628 -23.38 -24.32 23.67
C SER A 628 -24.45 -23.79 22.71
N ARG A 629 -24.35 -22.53 22.25
CA ARG A 629 -25.25 -21.96 21.25
C ARG A 629 -24.90 -22.37 19.83
N CYS A 630 -23.63 -22.61 19.54
CA CYS A 630 -23.22 -23.13 18.24
C CYS A 630 -23.63 -24.61 18.03
N PHE A 631 -23.75 -25.36 19.13
CA PHE A 631 -24.25 -26.74 19.19
C PHE A 631 -25.75 -26.80 19.51
N ASP A 632 -26.56 -26.20 18.65
CA ASP A 632 -28.01 -26.23 18.76
C ASP A 632 -28.62 -27.51 18.16
N SER A 633 -29.94 -27.63 18.26
CA SER A 633 -30.66 -28.78 17.71
C SER A 633 -30.49 -28.90 16.17
N SER A 634 -30.35 -27.78 15.45
CA SER A 634 -30.11 -27.78 14.00
C SER A 634 -28.72 -28.35 13.63
N PHE A 635 -27.69 -28.05 14.44
CA PHE A 635 -26.36 -28.67 14.32
C PHE A 635 -26.45 -30.18 14.49
N PHE A 636 -27.05 -30.68 15.57
CA PHE A 636 -27.13 -32.12 15.78
C PHE A 636 -28.00 -32.83 14.74
N GLN A 637 -29.05 -32.19 14.23
CA GLN A 637 -29.84 -32.74 13.12
C GLN A 637 -29.01 -32.92 11.84
N SER A 638 -28.10 -31.99 11.53
CA SER A 638 -27.22 -32.09 10.37
C SER A 638 -26.24 -33.27 10.45
N LEU A 639 -25.87 -33.65 11.67
CA LEU A 639 -24.97 -34.77 11.94
C LEU A 639 -25.65 -36.14 11.89
N ARG A 640 -26.97 -36.24 11.69
CA ARG A 640 -27.65 -37.54 11.67
C ARG A 640 -27.22 -38.48 10.54
N TRP A 641 -26.46 -37.95 9.58
CA TRP A 641 -26.10 -38.62 8.33
C TRP A 641 -24.59 -38.87 8.19
N SER A 642 -23.83 -38.71 9.28
CA SER A 642 -22.36 -38.70 9.31
C SER A 642 -21.71 -40.06 9.59
N SER A 643 -22.48 -41.13 9.77
CA SER A 643 -21.95 -42.44 10.17
C SER A 643 -20.92 -43.04 9.18
N SER A 644 -20.86 -42.53 7.96
CA SER A 644 -19.88 -42.91 6.92
C SER A 644 -18.67 -41.97 6.82
N HIS A 645 -18.57 -40.91 7.64
CA HIS A 645 -17.50 -39.92 7.56
C HIS A 645 -16.30 -40.31 8.43
N GLN A 646 -15.08 -40.22 7.88
CA GLN A 646 -13.84 -40.70 8.53
C GLN A 646 -13.56 -40.04 9.90
N PHE A 647 -13.95 -38.77 10.08
CA PHE A 647 -13.72 -38.01 11.32
C PHE A 647 -14.87 -38.08 12.33
N TRP A 648 -15.94 -38.82 12.04
CA TRP A 648 -17.12 -38.90 12.91
C TRP A 648 -16.81 -39.47 14.30
N SER A 649 -16.04 -40.56 14.35
CA SER A 649 -15.65 -41.19 15.62
C SER A 649 -14.76 -40.28 16.47
N LEU A 650 -13.90 -39.49 15.81
CA LEU A 650 -13.05 -38.52 16.48
C LEU A 650 -13.90 -37.42 17.13
N PHE A 651 -14.88 -36.89 16.40
CA PHE A 651 -15.79 -35.86 16.89
C PHE A 651 -16.56 -36.33 18.14
N ILE A 652 -17.18 -37.52 18.10
CA ILE A 652 -17.91 -38.07 19.25
C ILE A 652 -17.00 -38.26 20.47
N THR A 653 -15.79 -38.78 20.25
CA THR A 653 -14.82 -39.00 21.33
C THR A 653 -14.39 -37.67 21.97
N GLN A 654 -14.05 -36.67 21.15
CA GLN A 654 -13.67 -35.34 21.63
C GLN A 654 -14.83 -34.65 22.35
N MET A 655 -16.06 -34.76 21.86
CA MET A 655 -17.26 -34.20 22.51
C MET A 655 -17.45 -34.77 23.91
N LEU A 656 -17.35 -36.09 24.08
CA LEU A 656 -17.46 -36.76 25.38
C LEU A 656 -16.33 -36.34 26.34
N ILE A 657 -15.09 -36.24 25.84
CA ILE A 657 -13.95 -35.78 26.64
C ILE A 657 -14.17 -34.35 27.13
N SER A 658 -14.60 -33.44 26.25
CA SER A 658 -14.83 -32.04 26.60
C SER A 658 -16.00 -31.88 27.58
N LEU A 659 -17.10 -32.60 27.40
CA LEU A 659 -18.27 -32.54 28.30
C LEU A 659 -17.96 -33.04 29.72
N ARG A 660 -17.05 -34.01 29.87
CA ARG A 660 -16.63 -34.52 31.20
C ARG A 660 -15.87 -33.50 32.04
N ARG A 661 -15.23 -32.51 31.40
CA ARG A 661 -14.39 -31.53 32.11
C ARG A 661 -15.19 -30.46 32.84
N PHE A 662 -16.45 -30.24 32.46
CA PHE A 662 -17.26 -29.17 33.04
C PHE A 662 -17.97 -29.66 34.30
N PRO A 663 -18.04 -28.81 35.35
CA PRO A 663 -18.71 -29.16 36.59
C PRO A 663 -20.20 -29.44 36.36
N SER A 664 -20.74 -30.41 37.11
CA SER A 664 -22.12 -30.87 37.01
C SER A 664 -23.16 -29.79 37.29
N ASP A 665 -22.78 -28.64 37.80
CA ASP A 665 -23.67 -27.54 38.14
C ASP A 665 -23.84 -26.49 37.03
N SER A 666 -23.01 -26.54 35.98
CA SER A 666 -23.08 -25.60 34.88
C SER A 666 -24.35 -25.76 34.04
N LYS A 667 -25.16 -24.70 33.95
CA LYS A 667 -26.41 -24.69 33.16
C LYS A 667 -26.14 -24.92 31.67
N SER A 668 -25.07 -24.33 31.14
CA SER A 668 -24.66 -24.45 29.73
C SER A 668 -24.18 -25.86 29.41
N ALA A 669 -23.41 -26.48 30.32
CA ALA A 669 -23.00 -27.88 30.18
C ALA A 669 -24.22 -28.82 30.18
N LYS A 670 -25.16 -28.65 31.12
CA LYS A 670 -26.39 -29.45 31.18
C LYS A 670 -27.19 -29.36 29.89
N LYS A 671 -27.37 -28.15 29.35
CA LYS A 671 -28.08 -27.97 28.07
C LYS A 671 -27.39 -28.72 26.93
N LEU A 672 -26.07 -28.59 26.82
CA LEU A 672 -25.29 -29.26 25.79
C LEU A 672 -25.33 -30.79 25.92
N ILE A 673 -25.23 -31.31 27.15
CA ILE A 673 -25.37 -32.74 27.46
C ILE A 673 -26.77 -33.24 27.07
N CYS A 674 -27.83 -32.48 27.36
CA CYS A 674 -29.20 -32.83 26.98
C CYS A 674 -29.38 -32.89 25.46
N GLU A 675 -28.96 -31.87 24.71
CA GLU A 675 -29.04 -31.83 23.25
C GLU A 675 -28.24 -32.97 22.60
N PHE A 676 -27.01 -33.20 23.09
CA PHE A 676 -26.17 -34.30 22.63
C PHE A 676 -26.79 -35.67 22.95
N THR A 677 -27.36 -35.84 24.14
CA THR A 677 -28.05 -37.08 24.52
C THR A 677 -29.24 -37.34 23.60
N LEU A 678 -30.12 -36.34 23.41
CA LEU A 678 -31.27 -36.44 22.51
C LEU A 678 -30.85 -36.81 21.08
N PHE A 679 -29.73 -36.25 20.62
CA PHE A 679 -29.14 -36.62 19.33
C PHE A 679 -28.76 -38.10 19.28
N ILE A 680 -28.04 -38.61 20.29
CA ILE A 680 -27.62 -40.02 20.36
C ILE A 680 -28.84 -40.95 20.41
N VAL A 681 -29.86 -40.63 21.20
CA VAL A 681 -31.12 -41.40 21.23
C VAL A 681 -31.77 -41.46 19.85
N CYS A 682 -31.90 -40.31 19.18
CA CYS A 682 -32.50 -40.25 17.85
C CYS A 682 -31.71 -41.07 16.80
N MET A 683 -30.38 -41.19 16.97
CA MET A 683 -29.52 -41.97 16.09
C MET A 683 -29.71 -43.48 16.32
N ILE A 684 -29.76 -43.92 17.59
CA ILE A 684 -29.96 -45.33 17.95
C ILE A 684 -31.33 -45.83 17.47
N SER A 685 -32.38 -45.00 17.57
CA SER A 685 -33.72 -45.35 17.12
C SER A 685 -33.90 -45.39 15.59
N SER A 686 -32.86 -45.08 14.80
CA SER A 686 -32.92 -45.08 13.33
C SER A 686 -32.51 -46.44 12.75
N PRO A 687 -33.43 -47.19 12.10
CA PRO A 687 -33.19 -48.58 11.65
C PRO A 687 -32.15 -48.74 10.52
N ARG A 688 -31.51 -47.66 10.06
CA ARG A 688 -30.55 -47.65 8.93
C ARG A 688 -29.08 -47.54 9.35
N GLN A 689 -28.74 -47.48 10.63
CA GLN A 689 -27.36 -47.27 11.10
C GLN A 689 -26.82 -48.44 11.95
N ILE A 690 -26.49 -49.53 11.27
CA ILE A 690 -25.97 -50.78 11.85
C ILE A 690 -24.59 -50.60 12.53
N SER A 691 -23.86 -49.51 12.27
CA SER A 691 -22.52 -49.27 12.84
C SER A 691 -22.48 -48.68 14.25
N ILE A 692 -23.64 -48.39 14.87
CA ILE A 692 -23.70 -47.71 16.19
C ILE A 692 -23.35 -48.66 17.35
N SER A 693 -23.51 -49.98 17.18
CA SER A 693 -23.25 -50.98 18.22
C SER A 693 -21.79 -50.96 18.73
N CYS A 694 -20.81 -50.67 17.87
CA CYS A 694 -19.40 -50.54 18.28
C CYS A 694 -19.10 -49.28 19.10
N TYR A 695 -19.95 -48.26 19.05
CA TYR A 695 -19.78 -47.01 19.80
C TYR A 695 -20.51 -47.02 21.14
N ILE A 696 -21.56 -47.84 21.27
CA ILE A 696 -22.31 -48.02 22.52
C ILE A 696 -21.38 -48.39 23.69
N HIS A 697 -20.40 -49.28 23.48
CA HIS A 697 -19.39 -49.60 24.49
C HIS A 697 -18.54 -48.39 24.93
N LYS A 698 -18.15 -47.52 23.99
CA LYS A 698 -17.45 -46.26 24.32
C LYS A 698 -18.36 -45.28 25.04
N PHE A 699 -19.67 -45.26 24.80
CA PHE A 699 -20.60 -44.41 25.56
C PHE A 699 -20.78 -44.90 27.00
N CYS A 700 -20.79 -46.23 27.22
CA CYS A 700 -20.85 -46.83 28.56
C CYS A 700 -19.61 -46.50 29.41
N ASP A 701 -18.41 -46.49 28.82
CA ASP A 701 -17.16 -46.13 29.51
C ASP A 701 -17.09 -44.65 29.91
N PHE A 702 -17.85 -43.79 29.22
CA PHE A 702 -17.85 -42.35 29.38
C PHE A 702 -19.08 -41.81 30.12
N ALA A 703 -19.86 -42.66 30.81
CA ALA A 703 -21.15 -42.32 31.41
C ALA A 703 -21.18 -40.96 32.18
N ILE A 704 -21.63 -39.92 31.48
CA ILE A 704 -21.82 -38.55 32.02
C ILE A 704 -23.19 -38.42 32.71
N THR A 705 -24.13 -39.35 32.49
CA THR A 705 -25.46 -39.33 33.14
C THR A 705 -26.11 -40.72 33.17
N PRO A 706 -26.77 -41.13 34.29
CA PRO A 706 -27.49 -42.41 34.39
C PRO A 706 -28.55 -42.63 33.31
N THR A 707 -29.11 -41.54 32.77
CA THR A 707 -30.14 -41.56 31.72
C THR A 707 -29.65 -42.13 30.40
N VAL A 708 -28.39 -41.85 30.01
CA VAL A 708 -27.79 -42.39 28.78
C VAL A 708 -27.59 -43.90 28.91
N LEU A 709 -27.12 -44.36 30.08
CA LEU A 709 -27.03 -45.79 30.42
C LEU A 709 -28.39 -46.48 30.38
N LEU A 710 -29.44 -45.83 30.86
CA LEU A 710 -30.80 -46.35 30.86
C LEU A 710 -31.38 -46.47 29.44
N ILE A 711 -31.14 -45.50 28.57
CA ILE A 711 -31.61 -45.52 27.17
C ILE A 711 -30.82 -46.53 26.34
N VAL A 712 -29.50 -46.62 26.55
CA VAL A 712 -28.63 -47.63 25.94
C VAL A 712 -28.99 -49.05 26.41
N ALA A 713 -29.43 -49.23 27.66
CA ALA A 713 -29.89 -50.51 28.17
C ALA A 713 -31.30 -50.90 27.68
N PHE A 714 -32.09 -49.94 27.20
CA PHE A 714 -33.45 -50.16 26.69
C PHE A 714 -33.53 -50.38 25.18
N CYS A 715 -32.53 -49.91 24.43
CA CYS A 715 -32.37 -50.15 22.99
C CYS A 715 -31.55 -51.42 22.78
#